data_AF-A0A1A8ZHT4-F1
#
_entry.id   AF-A0A1A8ZHT4-F1
#
_cell.length_a   1.000
_cell.length_b   1.000
_cell.length_c   1.000
_cell.angle_alpha   90.00
_cell.angle_beta   90.00
_cell.angle_gamma   90.00
#
_symmetry.space_group_name_H-M   'P 1'
#
loop_
_entity.id
_entity.type
_entity.pdbx_description
1 polymer ?
#
loop_
_entity_poly.entity_id
_entity_poly.type
_entity_poly.pdbx_seq_one_letter_code
_entity_poly.pdbx_strand_id
1 'polypeptide(L)'
;MHGRRANNPMAEQVKLEKVKEIIPLVNDMIKKKKTNQYEKEYIDATSVILRKCPYLQTLWNYRREYFESIKNEYLKGDDKTENIPQGDIDKGDFTKTRVEDLKKMMKDENTMIEEILCKFNKCNELWFHKLWIVKYCLKNNLLSVHDLLKELEYCKGSFYLDDRNYHCWNYRSYVIACVHICMGKKACRKVVGDSVEGDKIEESRCGDPLVRGENIFDANTSNYELSKLLIEQNFSNFSAWFLKYSLKESLINIDDELNLIKNAIFTDPFDQSLWEFYRWFLFKKGNYQEQIFFILLENNCIYIFFHNLVKINTSKSKCYNLNNEEIYGEWNRHFISIDNPHNNFESYVYIFKFDESINLKNITYLKLVLHYFKYNIHEPEKINYEKNILQDLLIDADYLNEDNKCEYNIIYEIHFQNFSKNPNFKLLLDYNTQNGKGAKKLCEMKCADIYATLYKYINYSNIILNTARNVDSDLLSSELEQIDELLYLEDGCKFALFTKFEILKRLEKFDELFQVLEQLKQVDHLRAGYYTDRESEITIQGKIHEYYRELEIAGSCNEVLDLSSLNIDNIVYPLMIEAFFIPKINLSNNRISESCTGKFTVNFLYNLRELNLSNNQIKRLDILMKNLYNLKFLEKLDVSKNVLLDINEDLDKFEFVILPVLNEIHISDSNISLLLNEKYKDKHELNTFDVVRTNGKVTLAKVPELESIAL
;
A
#
# COMPACT_ATOMS: atom_id res chain seq x y z
N MET A 1 27.82 15.37 14.55
CA MET A 1 27.87 15.82 13.14
C MET A 1 26.81 16.87 12.85
N HIS A 2 25.57 16.68 13.30
CA HIS A 2 24.49 17.65 13.06
C HIS A 2 24.47 18.83 14.05
N GLY A 3 23.97 19.99 13.60
CA GLY A 3 23.70 21.18 14.43
C GLY A 3 24.93 21.88 15.02
N ARG A 4 26.15 21.44 14.68
CA ARG A 4 27.38 22.05 15.18
C ARG A 4 27.70 23.29 14.37
N ARG A 5 27.56 24.46 14.98
CA ARG A 5 28.19 25.69 14.47
C ARG A 5 29.71 25.50 14.46
N ALA A 6 30.40 26.08 13.49
CA ALA A 6 31.85 26.02 13.39
C ALA A 6 32.46 26.49 14.72
N ASN A 7 33.34 25.66 15.33
CA ASN A 7 33.89 25.93 16.65
C ASN A 7 35.21 26.72 16.57
N ASN A 8 35.52 27.46 17.63
CA ASN A 8 36.83 28.06 17.87
C ASN A 8 37.87 26.94 18.22
N PRO A 9 39.11 26.98 17.70
CA PRO A 9 40.18 26.00 17.92
C PRO A 9 40.39 25.58 19.40
N MET A 10 40.24 26.50 20.35
CA MET A 10 40.38 26.19 21.79
C MET A 10 39.37 25.14 22.28
N ALA A 11 38.16 25.13 21.72
CA ALA A 11 37.13 24.14 22.06
C ALA A 11 37.39 22.77 21.43
N GLU A 12 38.19 22.69 20.36
CA GLU A 12 38.62 21.42 19.77
C GLU A 12 39.75 20.78 20.59
N GLN A 13 40.68 21.59 21.11
CA GLN A 13 41.78 21.12 21.93
C GLN A 13 41.31 20.48 23.24
N VAL A 14 40.35 21.10 23.92
CA VAL A 14 39.70 20.53 25.13
C VAL A 14 38.95 19.23 24.84
N LYS A 15 38.36 19.08 23.63
CA LYS A 15 37.71 17.83 23.22
C LYS A 15 38.73 16.73 22.94
N LEU A 16 39.86 17.09 22.33
CA LEU A 16 40.94 16.15 22.03
C LEU A 16 41.54 15.57 23.32
N GLU A 17 41.72 16.38 24.35
CA GLU A 17 42.20 15.93 25.66
C GLU A 17 41.24 14.95 26.33
N LYS A 18 39.93 15.26 26.34
CA LYS A 18 38.90 14.34 26.85
C LYS A 18 38.84 13.00 26.10
N VAL A 19 39.13 13.00 24.79
CA VAL A 19 39.18 11.78 23.98
C VAL A 19 40.42 10.95 24.33
N LYS A 20 41.57 11.58 24.56
CA LYS A 20 42.82 10.90 24.97
C LYS A 20 42.67 10.15 26.29
N GLU A 21 41.85 10.65 27.22
CA GLU A 21 41.54 9.96 28.49
C GLU A 21 40.67 8.72 28.29
N ILE A 22 39.77 8.72 27.30
CA ILE A 22 38.79 7.65 27.08
C ILE A 22 39.40 6.47 26.28
N ILE A 23 40.32 6.75 25.34
CA ILE A 23 40.90 5.73 24.46
C ILE A 23 41.55 4.55 25.23
N PRO A 24 42.42 4.77 26.24
CA PRO A 24 43.03 3.67 26.98
C PRO A 24 42.00 2.80 27.70
N LEU A 25 40.96 3.42 28.28
CA LEU A 25 39.88 2.72 28.99
C LEU A 25 39.07 1.85 28.03
N VAL A 26 38.72 2.36 26.85
CA VAL A 26 38.01 1.59 25.82
C VAL A 26 38.87 0.42 25.34
N ASN A 27 40.17 0.64 25.10
CA ASN A 27 41.07 -0.42 24.66
C ASN A 27 41.25 -1.53 25.70
N ASP A 28 41.31 -1.19 26.99
CA ASP A 28 41.33 -2.15 28.09
C ASP A 28 40.04 -2.99 28.14
N MET A 29 38.88 -2.33 28.03
CA MET A 29 37.58 -3.02 28.01
C MET A 29 37.43 -3.95 26.80
N ILE A 30 37.92 -3.55 25.62
CA ILE A 30 37.90 -4.40 24.42
C ILE A 30 38.80 -5.63 24.60
N LYS A 31 39.96 -5.49 25.24
CA LYS A 31 40.84 -6.64 25.54
C LYS A 31 40.18 -7.62 26.50
N LYS A 32 39.54 -7.13 27.56
CA LYS A 32 38.81 -7.96 28.54
C LYS A 32 37.58 -8.65 27.95
N LYS A 33 36.88 -8.00 27.02
CA LYS A 33 35.84 -8.66 26.22
C LYS A 33 36.38 -9.87 25.45
N LYS A 34 37.59 -9.75 24.86
CA LYS A 34 38.21 -10.87 24.12
C LYS A 34 38.59 -12.06 25.01
N THR A 35 38.81 -11.84 26.32
CA THR A 35 39.13 -12.91 27.27
C THR A 35 37.89 -13.56 27.88
N ASN A 36 36.67 -13.17 27.47
CA ASN A 36 35.38 -13.65 28.04
C ASN A 36 35.30 -13.53 29.58
N GLN A 37 35.99 -12.55 30.16
CA GLN A 37 35.91 -12.26 31.59
C GLN A 37 34.79 -11.25 31.85
N TYR A 38 33.80 -11.64 32.65
CA TYR A 38 32.59 -10.86 32.94
C TYR A 38 32.53 -10.56 34.44
N GLU A 39 33.10 -9.42 34.85
CA GLU A 39 33.15 -8.99 36.24
C GLU A 39 32.36 -7.70 36.45
N LYS A 40 31.75 -7.54 37.63
CA LYS A 40 30.93 -6.36 37.98
C LYS A 40 31.71 -5.05 37.85
N GLU A 41 32.99 -5.05 38.22
CA GLU A 41 33.87 -3.87 38.13
C GLU A 41 33.99 -3.33 36.69
N TYR A 42 33.94 -4.21 35.68
CA TYR A 42 34.00 -3.80 34.28
C TYR A 42 32.66 -3.23 33.78
N ILE A 43 31.55 -3.66 34.36
CA ILE A 43 30.24 -3.03 34.12
C ILE A 43 30.24 -1.61 34.69
N ASP A 44 30.78 -1.39 35.87
CA ASP A 44 30.91 -0.04 36.44
C ASP A 44 31.82 0.85 35.59
N ALA A 45 32.96 0.32 35.12
CA ALA A 45 33.86 1.04 34.22
C ALA A 45 33.20 1.41 32.88
N THR A 46 32.47 0.48 32.26
CA THR A 46 31.74 0.76 31.01
C THR A 46 30.62 1.78 31.23
N SER A 47 29.99 1.83 32.41
CA SER A 47 28.98 2.84 32.75
C SER A 47 29.53 4.27 32.66
N VAL A 48 30.75 4.48 33.17
CA VAL A 48 31.43 5.80 33.13
C VAL A 48 31.71 6.23 31.69
N ILE A 49 32.14 5.30 30.84
CA ILE A 49 32.45 5.57 29.44
C ILE A 49 31.18 5.89 28.65
N LEU A 50 30.16 5.04 28.78
CA LEU A 50 28.92 5.15 28.00
C LEU A 50 28.11 6.41 28.32
N ARG A 51 28.18 6.91 29.56
CA ARG A 51 27.62 8.22 29.95
C ARG A 51 28.23 9.40 29.18
N LYS A 52 29.46 9.25 28.70
CA LYS A 52 30.16 10.25 27.88
C LYS A 52 30.08 9.95 26.38
N CYS A 53 30.13 8.67 25.99
CA CYS A 53 30.16 8.22 24.61
C CYS A 53 29.29 6.96 24.41
N PRO A 54 27.97 7.12 24.21
CA PRO A 54 27.06 5.98 24.10
C PRO A 54 27.10 5.26 22.75
N TYR A 55 27.79 5.80 21.74
CA TYR A 55 27.87 5.21 20.39
C TYR A 55 28.79 3.97 20.30
N LEU A 56 29.40 3.55 21.42
CA LEU A 56 30.32 2.42 21.46
C LEU A 56 29.57 1.09 21.58
N GLN A 57 29.05 0.60 20.44
CA GLN A 57 28.28 -0.65 20.38
C GLN A 57 28.96 -1.85 21.05
N THR A 58 30.29 -1.96 20.95
CA THR A 58 31.05 -3.05 21.57
C THR A 58 30.89 -3.11 23.09
N LEU A 59 30.78 -1.96 23.76
CA LEU A 59 30.58 -1.90 25.21
C LEU A 59 29.15 -2.30 25.58
N TRP A 60 28.15 -1.90 24.78
CA TRP A 60 26.77 -2.39 24.97
C TRP A 60 26.67 -3.90 24.78
N ASN A 61 27.35 -4.47 23.77
CA ASN A 61 27.44 -5.93 23.61
C ASN A 61 28.03 -6.59 24.86
N TYR A 62 29.11 -6.04 25.41
CA TYR A 62 29.77 -6.58 26.60
C TYR A 62 28.84 -6.58 27.82
N ARG A 63 28.07 -5.51 28.04
CA ARG A 63 27.09 -5.45 29.13
C ARG A 63 25.99 -6.52 28.98
N ARG A 64 25.49 -6.74 27.76
CA ARG A 64 24.51 -7.80 27.49
C ARG A 64 25.07 -9.19 27.77
N GLU A 65 26.30 -9.45 27.33
CA GLU A 65 27.00 -10.71 27.59
C GLU A 65 27.20 -10.96 29.10
N TYR A 66 27.54 -9.93 29.87
CA TYR A 66 27.64 -10.01 31.33
C TYR A 66 26.32 -10.44 31.97
N PHE A 67 25.21 -9.76 31.66
CA PHE A 67 23.91 -10.10 32.25
C PHE A 67 23.44 -11.51 31.86
N GLU A 68 23.70 -11.95 30.62
CA GLU A 68 23.45 -13.33 30.21
C GLU A 68 24.32 -14.34 30.98
N SER A 69 25.57 -13.99 31.31
CA SER A 69 26.49 -14.87 32.03
C SER A 69 26.05 -15.12 33.48
N ILE A 70 25.54 -14.10 34.18
CA ILE A 70 25.10 -14.22 35.58
C ILE A 70 23.66 -14.75 35.70
N LYS A 71 22.89 -14.74 34.61
CA LYS A 71 21.46 -15.09 34.60
C LYS A 71 21.11 -16.37 35.36
N ASN A 72 21.81 -17.47 35.07
CA ASN A 72 21.47 -18.78 35.63
C ASN A 72 21.75 -18.85 37.15
N GLU A 73 22.81 -18.20 37.62
CA GLU A 73 23.16 -18.09 39.04
C GLU A 73 22.01 -17.47 39.85
N TYR A 74 21.38 -16.42 39.30
CA TYR A 74 20.32 -15.68 39.96
C TYR A 74 18.92 -16.30 39.77
N LEU A 75 18.67 -17.02 38.67
CA LEU A 75 17.35 -17.61 38.38
C LEU A 75 17.17 -19.06 38.83
N LYS A 76 18.24 -19.87 38.82
CA LYS A 76 18.17 -21.33 39.11
C LYS A 76 19.00 -21.72 40.33
N GLY A 77 19.96 -20.90 40.74
CA GLY A 77 20.98 -21.27 41.72
C GLY A 77 21.97 -22.27 41.14
N ASP A 78 23.26 -22.12 41.46
CA ASP A 78 24.26 -23.12 41.07
C ASP A 78 24.04 -24.42 41.85
N ASP A 79 23.85 -25.55 41.14
CA ASP A 79 23.96 -26.91 41.68
C ASP A 79 25.38 -27.23 42.21
N LYS A 80 26.33 -26.29 42.10
CA LYS A 80 27.75 -26.47 42.44
C LYS A 80 28.18 -25.89 43.78
N THR A 81 27.29 -25.28 44.56
CA THR A 81 27.56 -24.88 45.94
C THR A 81 26.74 -25.70 46.94
N GLU A 82 26.95 -27.01 46.95
CA GLU A 82 26.79 -27.80 48.17
C GLU A 82 27.94 -27.44 49.09
N ASN A 83 27.75 -26.46 49.98
CA ASN A 83 28.41 -26.30 51.28
C ASN A 83 28.04 -24.92 51.86
N ILE A 84 26.82 -24.76 52.35
CA ILE A 84 26.48 -23.69 53.32
C ILE A 84 26.00 -24.38 54.60
N PRO A 85 26.52 -24.01 55.79
CA PRO A 85 26.12 -24.60 57.06
C PRO A 85 24.62 -24.39 57.32
N GLN A 86 23.98 -25.44 57.82
CA GLN A 86 22.59 -25.46 58.30
C GLN A 86 22.33 -24.28 59.25
N GLY A 87 21.69 -23.24 58.75
CA GLY A 87 21.14 -22.12 59.51
C GLY A 87 19.86 -21.67 58.82
N ASP A 88 18.80 -21.50 59.61
CA ASP A 88 17.38 -21.44 59.23
C ASP A 88 17.01 -20.29 58.26
N ILE A 89 17.42 -20.39 56.99
CA ILE A 89 16.86 -19.61 55.89
C ILE A 89 16.33 -20.60 54.85
N ASP A 90 15.02 -20.58 54.68
CA ASP A 90 14.29 -21.48 53.79
C ASP A 90 14.80 -21.28 52.33
N LYS A 91 15.15 -22.37 51.62
CA LYS A 91 15.75 -22.30 50.26
C LYS A 91 14.89 -21.50 49.27
N GLY A 92 13.57 -21.45 49.50
CA GLY A 92 12.63 -20.64 48.72
C GLY A 92 12.81 -19.13 48.91
N ASP A 93 13.20 -18.68 50.10
CA ASP A 93 13.37 -17.25 50.42
C ASP A 93 14.68 -16.69 49.81
N PHE A 94 15.73 -17.51 49.79
CA PHE A 94 17.01 -17.16 49.18
C PHE A 94 16.92 -17.04 47.65
N THR A 95 16.19 -17.93 46.99
CA THR A 95 15.97 -17.89 45.53
C THR A 95 15.12 -16.67 45.14
N LYS A 96 14.08 -16.36 45.93
CA LYS A 96 13.24 -15.17 45.74
C LYS A 96 14.05 -13.88 45.89
N THR A 97 14.97 -13.84 46.85
CA THR A 97 15.89 -12.71 47.07
C THR A 97 16.81 -12.48 45.87
N ARG A 98 17.41 -13.55 45.31
CA ARG A 98 18.27 -13.46 44.11
C ARG A 98 17.51 -12.97 42.87
N VAL A 99 16.30 -13.47 42.63
CA VAL A 99 15.48 -13.00 41.51
C VAL A 99 15.18 -11.50 41.65
N GLU A 100 14.89 -11.04 42.87
CA GLU A 100 14.63 -9.62 43.14
C GLU A 100 15.87 -8.74 42.98
N ASP A 101 17.05 -9.24 43.34
CA ASP A 101 18.32 -8.58 43.07
C ASP A 101 18.58 -8.39 41.57
N LEU A 102 18.32 -9.43 40.76
CA LEU A 102 18.47 -9.34 39.31
C LEU A 102 17.46 -8.36 38.69
N LYS A 103 16.21 -8.32 39.19
CA LYS A 103 15.24 -7.28 38.79
C LYS A 103 15.73 -5.88 39.11
N LYS A 104 16.29 -5.69 40.30
CA LYS A 104 16.86 -4.40 40.71
C LYS A 104 18.01 -4.00 39.79
N MET A 105 18.93 -4.91 39.46
CA MET A 105 20.02 -4.64 38.51
C MET A 105 19.50 -4.23 37.13
N MET A 106 18.45 -4.87 36.61
CA MET A 106 17.82 -4.48 35.34
C MET A 106 17.15 -3.11 35.41
N LYS A 107 16.54 -2.76 36.55
CA LYS A 107 15.95 -1.44 36.77
C LYS A 107 17.02 -0.35 36.83
N ASP A 108 18.12 -0.61 37.52
CA ASP A 108 19.26 0.30 37.62
C ASP A 108 19.90 0.51 36.23
N GLU A 109 20.03 -0.55 35.44
CA GLU A 109 20.49 -0.50 34.05
C GLU A 109 19.58 0.38 33.19
N ASN A 110 18.25 0.18 33.27
CA ASN A 110 17.28 0.98 32.52
C ASN A 110 17.32 2.45 32.93
N THR A 111 17.44 2.74 34.23
CA THR A 111 17.58 4.11 34.77
C THR A 111 18.80 4.80 34.19
N MET A 112 19.95 4.11 34.12
CA MET A 112 21.14 4.64 33.48
C MET A 112 20.90 4.97 31.99
N ILE A 113 20.18 4.13 31.26
CA ILE A 113 19.86 4.40 29.85
C ILE A 113 19.03 5.67 29.71
N GLU A 114 18.01 5.84 30.54
CA GLU A 114 17.13 7.02 30.53
C GLU A 114 17.92 8.30 30.84
N GLU A 115 18.83 8.26 31.82
CA GLU A 115 19.73 9.38 32.14
C GLU A 115 20.61 9.79 30.95
N ILE A 116 21.07 8.82 30.15
CA ILE A 116 21.88 9.09 28.96
C ILE A 116 21.00 9.58 27.80
N LEU A 117 19.80 9.02 27.64
CA LEU A 117 18.84 9.41 26.60
C LEU A 117 18.41 10.88 26.74
N CYS A 118 18.39 11.45 27.95
CA CYS A 118 18.17 12.90 28.13
C CYS A 118 19.17 13.77 27.34
N LYS A 119 20.38 13.27 27.05
CA LYS A 119 21.41 13.97 26.26
C LYS A 119 21.58 13.42 24.85
N PHE A 120 21.32 12.13 24.66
CA PHE A 120 21.57 11.40 23.42
C PHE A 120 20.30 10.70 22.91
N ASN A 121 19.19 11.42 22.85
CA ASN A 121 17.85 10.90 22.56
C ASN A 121 17.67 10.22 21.17
N LYS A 122 18.65 10.36 20.27
CA LYS A 122 18.67 9.76 18.91
C LYS A 122 19.82 8.75 18.71
N CYS A 123 20.37 8.20 19.79
CA CYS A 123 21.41 7.17 19.72
C CYS A 123 20.78 5.78 19.55
N ASN A 124 21.06 5.15 18.40
CA ASN A 124 20.53 3.81 18.07
C ASN A 124 20.93 2.76 19.10
N GLU A 125 22.18 2.81 19.56
CA GLU A 125 22.75 1.84 20.47
C GLU A 125 22.02 1.84 21.83
N LEU A 126 21.62 3.02 22.33
CA LEU A 126 20.84 3.17 23.57
C LEU A 126 19.44 2.60 23.42
N TRP A 127 18.72 2.97 22.36
CA TRP A 127 17.37 2.46 22.11
C TRP A 127 17.37 0.95 21.89
N PHE A 128 18.36 0.42 21.16
CA PHE A 128 18.55 -1.01 21.00
C PHE A 128 18.82 -1.72 22.33
N HIS A 129 19.65 -1.13 23.20
CA HIS A 129 19.91 -1.70 24.52
C HIS A 129 18.66 -1.64 25.42
N LYS A 130 17.88 -0.56 25.39
CA LYS A 130 16.60 -0.45 26.12
C LYS A 130 15.59 -1.51 25.67
N LEU A 131 15.46 -1.72 24.35
CA LEU A 131 14.67 -2.82 23.78
C LEU A 131 15.15 -4.18 24.29
N TRP A 132 16.47 -4.39 24.32
CA TRP A 132 17.06 -5.62 24.85
C TRP A 132 16.77 -5.83 26.34
N ILE A 133 16.81 -4.80 27.19
CA ILE A 133 16.46 -4.91 28.62
C ILE A 133 15.03 -5.43 28.76
N VAL A 134 14.06 -4.81 28.09
CA VAL A 134 12.66 -5.26 28.12
C VAL A 134 12.56 -6.72 27.67
N LYS A 135 13.22 -7.06 26.55
CA LYS A 135 13.24 -8.43 26.01
C LYS A 135 13.80 -9.44 27.00
N TYR A 136 14.96 -9.13 27.57
CA TYR A 136 15.67 -9.97 28.53
C TYR A 136 14.82 -10.18 29.77
N CYS A 137 14.22 -9.12 30.32
CA CYS A 137 13.38 -9.23 31.50
C CYS A 137 12.12 -10.07 31.24
N LEU A 138 11.48 -9.92 30.07
CA LEU A 138 10.31 -10.70 29.71
C LEU A 138 10.61 -12.19 29.54
N LYS A 139 11.72 -12.56 28.88
CA LYS A 139 12.15 -13.97 28.76
C LYS A 139 12.35 -14.65 30.10
N ASN A 140 12.80 -13.87 31.08
CA ASN A 140 13.22 -14.37 32.38
C ASN A 140 12.17 -14.12 33.49
N ASN A 141 10.94 -13.73 33.13
CA ASN A 141 9.86 -13.41 34.08
C ASN A 141 10.24 -12.35 35.13
N LEU A 142 11.11 -11.40 34.77
CA LEU A 142 11.58 -10.32 35.64
C LEU A 142 10.72 -9.06 35.57
N LEU A 143 9.78 -8.99 34.61
CA LEU A 143 9.00 -7.79 34.31
C LEU A 143 7.51 -8.12 34.19
N SER A 144 6.66 -7.26 34.76
CA SER A 144 5.21 -7.40 34.75
C SER A 144 4.54 -6.52 33.69
N VAL A 145 3.27 -6.79 33.37
CA VAL A 145 2.49 -5.91 32.48
C VAL A 145 2.43 -4.47 33.02
N HIS A 146 2.36 -4.30 34.35
CA HIS A 146 2.37 -2.97 34.97
C HIS A 146 3.68 -2.21 34.70
N ASP A 147 4.81 -2.90 34.63
CA ASP A 147 6.10 -2.29 34.30
C ASP A 147 6.18 -1.90 32.80
N LEU A 148 5.57 -2.69 31.91
CA LEU A 148 5.42 -2.31 30.50
C LEU A 148 4.54 -1.05 30.35
N LEU A 149 3.47 -0.92 31.14
CA LEU A 149 2.65 0.30 31.12
C LEU A 149 3.43 1.52 31.61
N LYS A 150 4.34 1.37 32.58
CA LYS A 150 5.28 2.45 32.97
C LYS A 150 6.21 2.85 31.83
N GLU A 151 6.67 1.89 31.02
CA GLU A 151 7.47 2.19 29.83
C GLU A 151 6.67 2.97 28.76
N LEU A 152 5.35 2.73 28.65
CA LEU A 152 4.48 3.55 27.79
C LEU A 152 4.33 4.98 28.33
N GLU A 153 4.21 5.15 29.65
CA GLU A 153 4.20 6.48 30.29
C GLU A 153 5.56 7.18 30.13
N TYR A 154 6.67 6.46 30.18
CA TYR A 154 8.00 7.00 29.84
C TYR A 154 8.04 7.52 28.39
N CYS A 155 7.48 6.78 27.44
CA CYS A 155 7.39 7.23 26.05
C CYS A 155 6.57 8.51 25.93
N LYS A 156 5.40 8.56 26.59
CA LYS A 156 4.55 9.74 26.65
C LYS A 156 5.30 10.95 27.22
N GLY A 157 6.03 10.76 28.33
CA GLY A 157 6.93 11.76 28.92
C GLY A 157 7.99 12.26 27.92
N SER A 158 8.58 11.34 27.15
CA SER A 158 9.63 11.65 26.17
C SER A 158 9.10 12.45 24.97
N PHE A 159 7.84 12.26 24.56
CA PHE A 159 7.24 13.03 23.48
C PHE A 159 7.02 14.50 23.84
N TYR A 160 6.91 14.86 25.12
CA TYR A 160 6.92 16.28 25.52
C TYR A 160 8.25 16.99 25.24
N LEU A 161 9.35 16.23 25.13
CA LEU A 161 10.69 16.77 24.85
C LEU A 161 11.01 16.78 23.34
N ASP A 162 10.66 15.69 22.64
CA ASP A 162 10.82 15.56 21.18
C ASP A 162 9.70 14.64 20.66
N ASP A 163 8.60 15.27 20.28
CA ASP A 163 7.39 14.63 19.78
C ASP A 163 7.56 13.95 18.41
N ARG A 164 8.66 14.28 17.71
CA ARG A 164 9.09 13.69 16.43
C ARG A 164 10.23 12.67 16.58
N ASN A 165 10.53 12.23 17.80
CA ASN A 165 11.56 11.22 18.03
C ASN A 165 11.11 9.84 17.54
N TYR A 166 11.48 9.51 16.30
CA TYR A 166 11.18 8.23 15.65
C TYR A 166 11.64 7.00 16.47
N HIS A 167 12.76 7.08 17.20
CA HIS A 167 13.21 5.97 18.03
C HIS A 167 12.28 5.70 19.21
N CYS A 168 11.76 6.76 19.83
CA CYS A 168 10.78 6.65 20.91
C CYS A 168 9.44 6.11 20.40
N TRP A 169 8.99 6.56 19.21
CA TRP A 169 7.81 5.99 18.55
C TRP A 169 7.97 4.50 18.27
N ASN A 170 9.10 4.08 17.71
CA ASN A 170 9.41 2.66 17.49
C ASN A 170 9.46 1.86 18.80
N TYR A 171 10.11 2.42 19.83
CA TYR A 171 10.17 1.79 21.15
C TYR A 171 8.78 1.62 21.76
N ARG A 172 7.90 2.62 21.64
CA ARG A 172 6.51 2.53 22.09
C ARG A 172 5.77 1.41 21.39
N SER A 173 5.86 1.32 20.06
CA SER A 173 5.25 0.22 19.29
C SER A 173 5.76 -1.15 19.74
N TYR A 174 7.06 -1.27 20.04
CA TYR A 174 7.63 -2.48 20.61
C TYR A 174 7.08 -2.83 22.00
N VAL A 175 6.93 -1.84 22.90
CA VAL A 175 6.38 -2.09 24.23
C VAL A 175 4.91 -2.52 24.15
N ILE A 176 4.11 -1.94 23.25
CA ILE A 176 2.73 -2.38 23.00
C ILE A 176 2.70 -3.85 22.55
N ALA A 177 3.59 -4.24 21.63
CA ALA A 177 3.74 -5.64 21.24
C ALA A 177 3.95 -6.56 22.44
N CYS A 178 4.88 -6.18 23.31
CA CYS A 178 5.20 -6.93 24.52
C CYS A 178 3.98 -7.05 25.45
N VAL A 179 3.18 -5.98 25.60
CA VAL A 179 1.95 -5.99 26.40
C VAL A 179 0.97 -7.03 25.85
N HIS A 180 0.72 -7.02 24.53
CA HIS A 180 -0.16 -7.99 23.88
C HIS A 180 0.31 -9.44 24.09
N ILE A 181 1.60 -9.72 23.89
CA ILE A 181 2.18 -11.07 24.09
C ILE A 181 1.99 -11.52 25.55
N CYS A 182 2.26 -10.65 26.52
CA CYS A 182 2.11 -10.98 27.94
C CYS A 182 0.65 -11.23 28.34
N MET A 183 -0.30 -10.47 27.77
CA MET A 183 -1.73 -10.68 28.01
C MET A 183 -2.23 -11.98 27.36
N GLY A 184 -1.79 -12.29 26.14
CA GLY A 184 -2.14 -13.54 25.45
C GLY A 184 -1.70 -14.79 26.21
N LYS A 185 -0.48 -14.82 26.75
CA LYS A 185 0.02 -15.93 27.59
C LYS A 185 -0.85 -16.18 28.83
N LYS A 186 -1.41 -15.12 29.45
CA LYS A 186 -2.30 -15.25 30.62
C LYS A 186 -3.67 -15.81 30.24
N ALA A 187 -4.20 -15.46 29.08
CA ALA A 187 -5.47 -16.00 28.58
C ALA A 187 -5.35 -17.52 28.30
N CYS A 188 -4.30 -17.97 27.62
CA CYS A 188 -4.07 -19.40 27.36
C CYS A 188 -3.90 -20.23 28.65
N ARG A 189 -3.23 -19.68 29.68
CA ARG A 189 -3.09 -20.37 30.99
C ARG A 189 -4.42 -20.53 31.75
N LYS A 190 -5.38 -19.62 31.57
CA LYS A 190 -6.74 -19.76 32.14
C LYS A 190 -7.55 -20.87 31.47
N VAL A 191 -7.40 -21.05 30.15
CA VAL A 191 -8.15 -22.07 29.40
C VAL A 191 -7.68 -23.50 29.70
N VAL A 192 -6.40 -23.68 30.05
CA VAL A 192 -5.80 -25.00 30.36
C VAL A 192 -5.95 -25.38 31.85
N GLY A 193 -6.35 -24.44 32.73
CA GLY A 193 -6.37 -24.61 34.18
C GLY A 193 -7.64 -25.18 34.82
N ASP A 194 -8.75 -25.32 34.10
CA ASP A 194 -10.04 -25.77 34.67
C ASP A 194 -10.29 -27.29 34.55
N SER A 195 -9.28 -28.09 34.89
CA SER A 195 -9.49 -29.53 35.09
C SER A 195 -8.43 -30.13 36.03
N VAL A 196 -8.52 -29.89 37.34
CA VAL A 196 -8.28 -30.84 38.45
C VAL A 196 -8.84 -30.24 39.75
N GLU A 197 -9.47 -31.10 40.55
CA GLU A 197 -10.28 -30.86 41.75
C GLU A 197 -9.56 -30.18 42.94
N GLY A 198 -10.35 -29.39 43.69
CA GLY A 198 -10.39 -29.34 45.16
C GLY A 198 -9.12 -28.97 45.93
N ASP A 199 -9.03 -27.71 46.39
CA ASP A 199 -8.87 -27.44 47.82
C ASP A 199 -9.13 -25.97 48.19
N LYS A 200 -9.73 -25.79 49.37
CA LYS A 200 -10.10 -24.50 49.96
C LYS A 200 -8.84 -23.76 50.42
N ILE A 201 -8.63 -22.52 49.97
CA ILE A 201 -7.69 -21.58 50.62
C ILE A 201 -8.38 -20.24 50.81
N GLU A 202 -8.30 -19.79 52.05
CA GLU A 202 -8.97 -18.63 52.66
C GLU A 202 -8.55 -17.29 52.05
N GLU A 203 -9.52 -16.36 52.03
CA GLU A 203 -9.37 -14.96 51.61
C GLU A 203 -8.39 -14.20 52.52
N SER A 204 -7.15 -14.05 52.06
CA SER A 204 -6.26 -12.98 52.54
C SER A 204 -6.62 -11.67 51.84
N ARG A 205 -7.19 -10.73 52.61
CA ARG A 205 -7.57 -9.38 52.20
C ARG A 205 -6.33 -8.51 51.94
N CYS A 206 -5.77 -8.61 50.73
CA CYS A 206 -5.01 -7.51 50.12
C CYS A 206 -5.09 -7.64 48.60
N GLY A 207 -6.25 -7.33 48.04
CA GLY A 207 -6.54 -7.43 46.61
C GLY A 207 -6.24 -6.10 45.90
N ASP A 208 -5.15 -6.08 45.14
CA ASP A 208 -4.86 -5.11 44.08
C ASP A 208 -6.10 -4.97 43.15
N PRO A 209 -6.56 -3.74 42.83
CA PRO A 209 -7.71 -3.49 41.95
C PRO A 209 -7.64 -4.17 40.57
N LEU A 210 -6.46 -4.64 40.15
CA LEU A 210 -6.22 -5.35 38.88
C LEU A 210 -6.90 -6.74 38.76
N VAL A 211 -7.53 -7.27 39.82
CA VAL A 211 -8.21 -8.58 39.79
C VAL A 211 -9.67 -8.50 39.30
N ARG A 212 -10.29 -7.30 39.27
CA ARG A 212 -11.55 -7.09 38.53
C ARG A 212 -11.19 -6.78 37.08
N GLY A 213 -11.67 -7.58 36.14
CA GLY A 213 -11.36 -7.47 34.71
C GLY A 213 -11.89 -6.22 34.00
N GLU A 214 -11.66 -5.02 34.55
CA GLU A 214 -12.24 -3.75 34.07
C GLU A 214 -11.23 -2.83 33.37
N ASN A 215 -9.95 -3.19 33.22
CA ASN A 215 -9.01 -2.40 32.40
C ASN A 215 -8.04 -3.31 31.64
N ILE A 216 -8.53 -3.93 30.57
CA ILE A 216 -7.66 -4.51 29.54
C ILE A 216 -7.05 -3.34 28.78
N PHE A 217 -5.72 -3.23 28.75
CA PHE A 217 -5.03 -2.22 27.94
C PHE A 217 -5.44 -2.38 26.48
N ASP A 218 -6.15 -1.39 25.93
CA ASP A 218 -6.46 -1.29 24.51
C ASP A 218 -5.50 -0.32 23.83
N ALA A 219 -4.66 -0.86 22.94
CA ALA A 219 -3.71 -0.09 22.17
C ALA A 219 -4.40 0.97 21.29
N ASN A 220 -5.61 0.71 20.79
CA ASN A 220 -6.31 1.64 19.90
C ASN A 220 -6.80 2.86 20.67
N THR A 221 -7.46 2.65 21.81
CA THR A 221 -7.88 3.73 22.72
C THR A 221 -6.67 4.52 23.23
N SER A 222 -5.60 3.84 23.66
CA SER A 222 -4.35 4.50 24.09
C SER A 222 -3.72 5.35 22.97
N ASN A 223 -3.72 4.85 21.73
CA ASN A 223 -3.22 5.60 20.58
C ASN A 223 -4.10 6.81 20.27
N TYR A 224 -5.42 6.68 20.37
CA TYR A 224 -6.35 7.77 20.14
C TYR A 224 -6.12 8.91 21.12
N GLU A 225 -6.11 8.61 22.42
CA GLU A 225 -5.89 9.58 23.50
C GLU A 225 -4.53 10.27 23.37
N LEU A 226 -3.47 9.51 23.10
CA LEU A 226 -2.14 10.06 22.91
C LEU A 226 -2.09 10.99 21.69
N SER A 227 -2.72 10.60 20.57
CA SER A 227 -2.75 11.44 19.37
C SER A 227 -3.43 12.78 19.64
N LYS A 228 -4.57 12.76 20.35
CA LYS A 228 -5.32 13.97 20.70
C LYS A 228 -4.49 14.88 21.60
N LEU A 229 -3.89 14.33 22.66
CA LEU A 229 -3.02 15.07 23.58
C LEU A 229 -1.85 15.75 22.85
N LEU A 230 -1.17 15.03 21.95
CA LEU A 230 -0.02 15.57 21.21
C LEU A 230 -0.43 16.62 20.18
N ILE A 231 -1.58 16.46 19.51
CA ILE A 231 -2.12 17.45 18.57
C ILE A 231 -2.57 18.71 19.31
N GLU A 232 -3.23 18.58 20.47
CA GLU A 232 -3.63 19.73 21.29
C GLU A 232 -2.41 20.53 21.79
N GLN A 233 -1.31 19.85 22.09
CA GLN A 233 -0.06 20.49 22.49
C GLN A 233 0.68 21.13 21.31
N ASN A 234 0.79 20.41 20.20
CA ASN A 234 1.45 20.84 18.98
C ASN A 234 0.73 20.24 17.77
N PHE A 235 -0.19 21.00 17.19
CA PHE A 235 -0.95 20.52 16.03
C PHE A 235 -0.05 20.33 14.80
N SER A 236 1.13 20.96 14.76
CA SER A 236 2.17 20.74 13.74
C SER A 236 3.04 19.51 14.05
N ASN A 237 2.38 18.37 14.25
CA ASN A 237 3.03 17.12 14.63
C ASN A 237 2.63 15.98 13.70
N PHE A 238 3.44 15.77 12.66
CA PHE A 238 3.25 14.68 11.71
C PHE A 238 3.15 13.31 12.39
N SER A 239 3.91 13.04 13.45
CA SER A 239 3.89 11.75 14.13
C SER A 239 2.58 11.49 14.88
N ALA A 240 1.99 12.54 15.48
CA ALA A 240 0.69 12.45 16.15
C ALA A 240 -0.46 12.25 15.15
N TRP A 241 -0.46 12.97 14.03
CA TRP A 241 -1.40 12.73 12.93
C TRP A 241 -1.20 11.36 12.29
N PHE A 242 0.05 10.93 12.12
CA PHE A 242 0.36 9.59 11.62
C PHE A 242 -0.20 8.49 12.53
N LEU A 243 -0.16 8.67 13.86
CA LEU A 243 -0.76 7.72 14.79
C LEU A 243 -2.26 7.53 14.53
N LYS A 244 -2.96 8.57 14.08
CA LYS A 244 -4.39 8.50 13.73
C LYS A 244 -4.69 7.61 12.51
N TYR A 245 -3.71 7.31 11.66
CA TYR A 245 -3.86 6.30 10.59
C TYR A 245 -4.09 4.90 11.14
N SER A 246 -3.62 4.62 12.36
CA SER A 246 -3.71 3.30 13.00
C SER A 246 -5.00 3.06 13.79
N LEU A 247 -5.93 4.02 13.77
CA LEU A 247 -7.13 3.96 14.60
C LEU A 247 -8.25 3.15 13.95
N LYS A 248 -9.00 2.43 14.79
CA LYS A 248 -10.23 1.75 14.39
C LYS A 248 -11.30 2.75 13.99
N GLU A 249 -12.08 2.42 12.96
CA GLU A 249 -13.20 3.26 12.50
C GLU A 249 -14.22 3.50 13.61
N SER A 250 -14.47 2.52 14.47
CA SER A 250 -15.42 2.61 15.59
C SER A 250 -15.06 3.68 16.63
N LEU A 251 -13.79 4.12 16.68
CA LEU A 251 -13.32 5.12 17.64
C LEU A 251 -13.38 6.55 17.07
N ILE A 252 -13.79 6.69 15.82
CA ILE A 252 -13.67 7.94 15.07
C ILE A 252 -15.05 8.46 14.72
N ASN A 253 -15.38 9.63 15.28
CA ASN A 253 -16.47 10.45 14.78
C ASN A 253 -15.94 11.28 13.60
N ILE A 254 -16.59 11.17 12.44
CA ILE A 254 -16.13 11.81 11.20
C ILE A 254 -16.18 13.33 11.31
N ASP A 255 -17.28 13.86 11.85
CA ASP A 255 -17.49 15.30 11.96
C ASP A 255 -16.49 15.92 12.95
N ASP A 256 -16.26 15.26 14.09
CA ASP A 256 -15.29 15.73 15.09
C ASP A 256 -13.86 15.73 14.54
N GLU A 257 -13.47 14.68 13.80
CA GLU A 257 -12.14 14.63 13.19
C GLU A 257 -12.00 15.66 12.06
N LEU A 258 -13.01 15.83 11.19
CA LEU A 258 -12.98 16.87 10.16
C LEU A 258 -12.87 18.26 10.78
N ASN A 259 -13.63 18.54 11.84
CA ASN A 259 -13.54 19.81 12.56
C ASN A 259 -12.15 20.02 13.17
N LEU A 260 -11.55 18.99 13.77
CA LEU A 260 -10.18 19.06 14.30
C LEU A 260 -9.16 19.36 13.20
N ILE A 261 -9.25 18.67 12.06
CA ILE A 261 -8.36 18.85 10.90
C ILE A 261 -8.52 20.26 10.34
N LYS A 262 -9.76 20.71 10.12
CA LYS A 262 -10.07 22.05 9.61
C LYS A 262 -9.49 23.12 10.53
N ASN A 263 -9.79 23.06 11.83
CA ASN A 263 -9.26 24.04 12.78
C ASN A 263 -7.73 24.13 12.74
N ALA A 264 -7.04 22.99 12.62
CA ALA A 264 -5.59 22.97 12.47
C ALA A 264 -5.14 23.62 11.15
N ILE A 265 -5.78 23.26 10.02
CA ILE A 265 -5.44 23.80 8.68
C ILE A 265 -5.68 25.32 8.61
N PHE A 266 -6.79 25.81 9.15
CA PHE A 266 -7.09 27.24 9.20
C PHE A 266 -6.15 28.00 10.16
N THR A 267 -5.51 27.30 11.10
CA THR A 267 -4.52 27.90 12.01
C THR A 267 -3.13 28.01 11.35
N ASP A 268 -2.70 26.98 10.62
CA ASP A 268 -1.46 27.02 9.81
C ASP A 268 -1.68 26.33 8.45
N PRO A 269 -2.10 27.09 7.42
CA PRO A 269 -2.40 26.52 6.11
C PRO A 269 -1.13 26.04 5.38
N PHE A 270 0.07 26.39 5.84
CA PHE A 270 1.32 25.98 5.20
C PHE A 270 1.93 24.72 5.83
N ASP A 271 1.29 24.13 6.85
CA ASP A 271 1.72 22.86 7.41
C ASP A 271 1.32 21.67 6.52
N GLN A 272 2.31 21.13 5.81
CA GLN A 272 2.15 19.96 4.95
C GLN A 272 1.49 18.76 5.65
N SER A 273 1.82 18.52 6.93
CA SER A 273 1.38 17.31 7.64
C SER A 273 -0.14 17.22 7.78
N LEU A 274 -0.78 18.37 8.00
CA LEU A 274 -2.23 18.49 8.12
C LEU A 274 -2.91 18.12 6.81
N TRP A 275 -2.38 18.63 5.70
CA TRP A 275 -2.94 18.39 4.37
C TRP A 275 -2.74 16.95 3.88
N GLU A 276 -1.60 16.32 4.21
CA GLU A 276 -1.42 14.89 3.93
C GLU A 276 -2.43 14.04 4.69
N PHE A 277 -2.64 14.33 5.98
CA PHE A 277 -3.65 13.64 6.79
C PHE A 277 -5.06 13.88 6.27
N TYR A 278 -5.39 15.12 5.91
CA TYR A 278 -6.70 15.49 5.38
C TYR A 278 -7.02 14.79 4.06
N ARG A 279 -6.08 14.78 3.10
CA ARG A 279 -6.25 14.02 1.84
C ARG A 279 -6.38 12.51 2.08
N TRP A 280 -5.60 11.94 3.00
CA TRP A 280 -5.81 10.54 3.37
C TRP A 280 -7.20 10.31 3.96
N PHE A 281 -7.66 11.21 4.84
CA PHE A 281 -8.96 11.14 5.48
C PHE A 281 -10.10 11.20 4.45
N LEU A 282 -10.00 12.09 3.45
CA LEU A 282 -11.00 12.26 2.41
C LEU A 282 -10.97 11.15 1.34
N PHE A 283 -9.79 10.63 0.99
CA PHE A 283 -9.63 9.82 -0.23
C PHE A 283 -9.23 8.37 -0.02
N LYS A 284 -8.74 8.00 1.16
CA LYS A 284 -8.17 6.65 1.41
C LYS A 284 -8.72 5.95 2.65
N LYS A 285 -9.24 6.69 3.62
CA LYS A 285 -9.72 6.13 4.89
C LYS A 285 -10.82 5.09 4.66
N GLY A 286 -10.62 3.91 5.23
CA GLY A 286 -11.54 2.76 5.12
C GLY A 286 -11.35 1.89 3.87
N ASN A 287 -10.55 2.34 2.90
CA ASN A 287 -10.27 1.59 1.66
C ASN A 287 -8.92 0.86 1.75
N TYR A 288 -8.78 -0.04 2.74
CA TYR A 288 -7.53 -0.78 2.96
C TYR A 288 -7.44 -2.07 2.14
N GLN A 289 -8.59 -2.73 1.97
CA GLN A 289 -8.71 -3.97 1.21
C GLN A 289 -8.89 -3.69 -0.27
N GLU A 290 -8.46 -4.64 -1.10
CA GLU A 290 -8.75 -4.59 -2.52
C GLU A 290 -10.23 -4.82 -2.77
N GLN A 291 -10.77 -4.16 -3.79
CA GLN A 291 -12.13 -4.35 -4.26
C GLN A 291 -12.13 -4.62 -5.76
N ILE A 292 -13.15 -5.35 -6.21
CA ILE A 292 -13.40 -5.51 -7.64
C ILE A 292 -13.87 -4.16 -8.18
N PHE A 293 -13.20 -3.69 -9.23
CA PHE A 293 -13.52 -2.44 -9.89
C PHE A 293 -14.83 -2.57 -10.70
N PHE A 294 -14.88 -3.55 -11.59
CA PHE A 294 -16.10 -3.99 -12.26
C PHE A 294 -15.91 -5.38 -12.86
N ILE A 295 -17.00 -5.99 -13.32
CA ILE A 295 -17.00 -7.30 -13.97
C ILE A 295 -17.66 -7.21 -15.34
N LEU A 296 -17.01 -7.81 -16.34
CA LEU A 296 -17.57 -8.05 -17.67
C LEU A 296 -17.87 -9.53 -17.87
N LEU A 297 -19.02 -9.84 -18.44
CA LEU A 297 -19.38 -11.20 -18.83
C LEU A 297 -19.48 -11.32 -20.34
N GLU A 298 -18.65 -12.18 -20.92
CA GLU A 298 -18.58 -12.35 -22.36
C GLU A 298 -18.08 -13.75 -22.71
N ASN A 299 -18.66 -14.37 -23.75
CA ASN A 299 -18.20 -15.66 -24.31
C ASN A 299 -17.96 -16.76 -23.27
N ASN A 300 -18.94 -16.96 -22.38
CA ASN A 300 -18.84 -17.91 -21.28
C ASN A 300 -17.62 -17.68 -20.36
N CYS A 301 -17.21 -16.42 -20.20
CA CYS A 301 -16.14 -15.98 -19.31
C CYS A 301 -16.60 -14.84 -18.41
N ILE A 302 -16.03 -14.78 -17.21
CA ILE A 302 -16.08 -13.63 -16.31
C ILE A 302 -14.73 -12.92 -16.35
N TYR A 303 -14.72 -11.65 -16.72
CA TYR A 303 -13.55 -10.78 -16.62
C TYR A 303 -13.71 -9.89 -15.38
N ILE A 304 -12.74 -9.99 -14.47
CA ILE A 304 -12.73 -9.32 -13.18
C ILE A 304 -11.64 -8.26 -13.24
N PHE A 305 -12.05 -6.99 -13.18
CA PHE A 305 -11.14 -5.85 -13.22
C PHE A 305 -10.85 -5.39 -11.79
N PHE A 306 -9.59 -5.08 -11.52
CA PHE A 306 -9.12 -4.50 -10.26
C PHE A 306 -8.55 -3.11 -10.52
N HIS A 307 -8.67 -2.20 -9.57
CA HIS A 307 -8.06 -0.87 -9.69
C HIS A 307 -6.54 -0.95 -9.55
N ASN A 308 -6.06 -1.86 -8.68
CA ASN A 308 -4.64 -2.10 -8.45
C ASN A 308 -4.16 -3.41 -9.09
N LEU A 309 -2.85 -3.58 -9.14
CA LEU A 309 -2.20 -4.82 -9.56
C LEU A 309 -2.35 -5.85 -8.42
N VAL A 310 -2.97 -7.00 -8.71
CA VAL A 310 -3.33 -8.01 -7.68
C VAL A 310 -2.78 -9.38 -8.05
N LYS A 311 -2.36 -10.18 -7.06
CA LYS A 311 -2.06 -11.60 -7.23
C LYS A 311 -3.18 -12.47 -6.66
N ILE A 312 -4.01 -13.06 -7.53
CA ILE A 312 -5.04 -14.02 -7.11
C ILE A 312 -4.42 -15.42 -6.89
N ASN A 313 -4.78 -16.06 -5.78
CA ASN A 313 -4.57 -17.48 -5.55
C ASN A 313 -5.65 -18.29 -6.28
N THR A 314 -5.38 -18.66 -7.53
CA THR A 314 -6.32 -19.39 -8.39
C THR A 314 -6.67 -20.78 -7.86
N SER A 315 -5.82 -21.39 -7.02
CA SER A 315 -6.08 -22.71 -6.44
C SER A 315 -7.13 -22.70 -5.33
N LYS A 316 -7.27 -21.57 -4.62
CA LYS A 316 -8.28 -21.39 -3.56
C LYS A 316 -9.49 -20.59 -4.02
N SER A 317 -9.35 -19.82 -5.10
CA SER A 317 -10.44 -18.97 -5.61
C SER A 317 -11.47 -19.81 -6.34
N LYS A 318 -12.73 -19.71 -5.91
CA LYS A 318 -13.82 -20.58 -6.34
C LYS A 318 -15.07 -19.79 -6.70
N CYS A 319 -15.93 -20.44 -7.48
CA CYS A 319 -17.19 -19.91 -7.96
C CYS A 319 -18.32 -20.85 -7.50
N TYR A 320 -19.42 -20.29 -7.00
CA TYR A 320 -20.55 -21.06 -6.47
C TYR A 320 -21.89 -20.63 -7.08
N ASN A 321 -22.84 -21.55 -7.18
CA ASN A 321 -24.23 -21.26 -7.59
C ASN A 321 -25.12 -20.89 -6.36
N LEU A 322 -26.42 -20.72 -6.58
CA LEU A 322 -27.39 -20.36 -5.52
C LEU A 322 -27.49 -21.41 -4.41
N ASN A 323 -27.26 -22.68 -4.74
CA ASN A 323 -27.28 -23.81 -3.81
C ASN A 323 -25.92 -24.00 -3.10
N ASN A 324 -24.98 -23.07 -3.29
CA ASN A 324 -23.61 -23.14 -2.79
C ASN A 324 -22.81 -24.35 -3.35
N GLU A 325 -23.19 -24.84 -4.53
CA GLU A 325 -22.46 -25.87 -5.27
C GLU A 325 -21.38 -25.20 -6.14
N GLU A 326 -20.19 -25.79 -6.18
CA GLU A 326 -19.05 -25.26 -6.93
C GLU A 326 -19.28 -25.36 -8.44
N ILE A 327 -19.04 -24.25 -9.13
CA ILE A 327 -19.07 -24.15 -10.59
C ILE A 327 -17.61 -24.21 -11.07
N TYR A 328 -17.29 -25.24 -11.85
CA TYR A 328 -15.96 -25.48 -12.36
C TYR A 328 -15.64 -24.65 -13.61
N GLY A 329 -14.36 -24.33 -13.77
CA GLY A 329 -13.84 -23.53 -14.85
C GLY A 329 -12.33 -23.29 -14.74
N GLU A 330 -11.78 -22.62 -15.74
CA GLU A 330 -10.36 -22.32 -15.84
C GLU A 330 -10.07 -20.84 -15.55
N TRP A 331 -9.09 -20.61 -14.67
CA TRP A 331 -8.57 -19.27 -14.40
C TRP A 331 -7.51 -18.87 -15.43
N ASN A 332 -7.63 -17.65 -15.95
CA ASN A 332 -6.66 -16.98 -16.79
C ASN A 332 -6.54 -15.50 -16.36
N ARG A 333 -5.69 -14.72 -17.01
CA ARG A 333 -5.45 -13.30 -16.70
C ARG A 333 -4.81 -12.58 -17.87
N HIS A 334 -4.87 -11.25 -17.86
CA HIS A 334 -4.14 -10.46 -18.85
C HIS A 334 -2.64 -10.64 -18.68
N PHE A 335 -1.96 -10.79 -19.82
CA PHE A 335 -0.52 -10.70 -19.84
C PHE A 335 -0.10 -9.26 -19.55
N ILE A 336 0.77 -9.10 -18.55
CA ILE A 336 1.46 -7.85 -18.27
C ILE A 336 2.96 -8.13 -18.40
N SER A 337 3.57 -7.53 -19.41
CA SER A 337 5.03 -7.42 -19.45
C SER A 337 5.41 -6.34 -18.43
N ILE A 338 5.88 -6.77 -17.25
CA ILE A 338 6.64 -5.97 -16.29
C ILE A 338 7.92 -6.77 -16.07
N ASP A 339 9.07 -6.11 -16.12
CA ASP A 339 10.48 -6.51 -15.88
C ASP A 339 10.78 -7.84 -15.12
N ASN A 340 10.17 -8.96 -15.53
CA ASN A 340 10.54 -10.31 -15.13
C ASN A 340 9.88 -11.35 -16.07
N PRO A 341 10.64 -11.95 -17.02
CA PRO A 341 10.12 -12.94 -17.97
C PRO A 341 9.76 -14.29 -17.31
N HIS A 342 10.01 -14.46 -16.01
CA HIS A 342 9.63 -15.64 -15.25
C HIS A 342 8.56 -15.28 -14.22
N ASN A 343 7.32 -15.75 -14.44
CA ASN A 343 6.28 -15.82 -13.42
C ASN A 343 5.80 -14.50 -12.79
N ASN A 344 5.53 -13.47 -13.58
CA ASN A 344 4.77 -12.34 -13.05
C ASN A 344 3.31 -12.78 -12.80
N PHE A 345 2.93 -13.25 -11.62
CA PHE A 345 1.59 -13.82 -11.28
C PHE A 345 0.48 -12.79 -11.08
N GLU A 346 0.82 -11.50 -11.14
CA GLU A 346 -0.09 -10.40 -10.88
C GLU A 346 -0.80 -9.93 -12.15
N SER A 347 -2.02 -9.40 -12.00
CA SER A 347 -2.76 -8.78 -13.09
C SER A 347 -3.76 -7.75 -12.59
N TYR A 348 -4.07 -6.75 -13.42
CA TYR A 348 -5.23 -5.87 -13.25
C TYR A 348 -6.54 -6.56 -13.64
N VAL A 349 -6.47 -7.57 -14.52
CA VAL A 349 -7.64 -8.27 -15.05
C VAL A 349 -7.43 -9.78 -14.97
N TYR A 350 -8.37 -10.44 -14.31
CA TYR A 350 -8.45 -11.90 -14.23
C TYR A 350 -9.66 -12.40 -15.01
N ILE A 351 -9.56 -13.60 -15.55
CA ILE A 351 -10.57 -14.22 -16.40
C ILE A 351 -10.93 -15.57 -15.78
N PHE A 352 -12.21 -15.84 -15.58
CA PHE A 352 -12.71 -17.16 -15.23
C PHE A 352 -13.56 -17.68 -16.37
N LYS A 353 -13.06 -18.69 -17.09
CA LYS A 353 -13.76 -19.33 -18.21
C LYS A 353 -14.51 -20.55 -17.68
N PHE A 354 -15.83 -20.61 -17.88
CA PHE A 354 -16.60 -21.78 -17.46
C PHE A 354 -16.32 -22.97 -18.37
N ASP A 355 -16.42 -24.18 -17.81
CA ASP A 355 -16.38 -25.43 -18.57
C ASP A 355 -17.49 -25.45 -19.63
N GLU A 356 -17.25 -26.15 -20.75
CA GLU A 356 -18.15 -26.16 -21.90
C GLU A 356 -19.57 -26.67 -21.57
N SER A 357 -19.70 -27.51 -20.52
CA SER A 357 -20.98 -28.04 -20.05
C SER A 357 -21.85 -27.00 -19.33
N ILE A 358 -21.27 -25.86 -18.93
CA ILE A 358 -21.92 -24.85 -18.11
C ILE A 358 -22.20 -23.62 -18.97
N ASN A 359 -23.48 -23.29 -19.15
CA ASN A 359 -23.87 -22.11 -19.93
C ASN A 359 -24.32 -20.97 -19.00
N LEU A 360 -23.58 -19.86 -19.03
CA LEU A 360 -23.90 -18.60 -18.34
C LEU A 360 -25.32 -18.05 -18.59
N LYS A 361 -26.02 -18.46 -19.65
CA LYS A 361 -27.42 -18.05 -19.90
C LYS A 361 -28.41 -18.69 -18.93
N ASN A 362 -28.07 -19.84 -18.36
CA ASN A 362 -28.96 -20.62 -17.49
C ASN A 362 -28.72 -20.36 -16.00
N ILE A 363 -27.68 -19.58 -15.66
CA ILE A 363 -27.31 -19.26 -14.28
C ILE A 363 -28.07 -18.01 -13.83
N THR A 364 -28.79 -18.12 -12.72
CA THR A 364 -29.57 -17.02 -12.12
C THR A 364 -28.84 -16.29 -10.99
N TYR A 365 -27.83 -16.94 -10.41
CA TYR A 365 -27.00 -16.39 -9.34
C TYR A 365 -25.59 -16.99 -9.37
N LEU A 366 -24.60 -16.18 -9.01
CA LEU A 366 -23.22 -16.63 -8.89
C LEU A 366 -22.52 -15.93 -7.71
N LYS A 367 -21.71 -16.68 -6.97
CA LYS A 367 -20.90 -16.18 -5.87
C LYS A 367 -19.44 -16.47 -6.12
N LEU A 368 -18.65 -15.42 -6.30
CA LEU A 368 -17.20 -15.48 -6.42
C LEU A 368 -16.57 -15.35 -5.04
N VAL A 369 -15.68 -16.28 -4.70
CA VAL A 369 -14.83 -16.20 -3.52
C VAL A 369 -13.38 -16.15 -4.03
N LEU A 370 -12.82 -14.95 -4.08
CA LEU A 370 -11.49 -14.70 -4.62
C LEU A 370 -10.48 -14.58 -3.49
N HIS A 371 -9.50 -15.46 -3.45
CA HIS A 371 -8.37 -15.36 -2.55
C HIS A 371 -7.25 -14.59 -3.24
N TYR A 372 -6.73 -13.53 -2.62
CA TYR A 372 -5.68 -12.71 -3.20
C TYR A 372 -4.60 -12.35 -2.18
N PHE A 373 -3.38 -12.13 -2.67
CA PHE A 373 -2.27 -11.65 -1.86
C PHE A 373 -2.10 -10.15 -2.00
N LYS A 374 -1.91 -9.46 -0.88
CA LYS A 374 -1.56 -8.03 -0.86
C LYS A 374 -0.56 -7.77 0.25
N TYR A 375 0.66 -7.37 -0.13
CA TYR A 375 1.81 -7.35 0.77
C TYR A 375 1.89 -6.13 1.70
N ASN A 376 0.93 -5.20 1.64
CA ASN A 376 0.96 -3.96 2.42
C ASN A 376 -0.44 -3.52 2.92
N ILE A 377 -1.37 -4.45 3.18
CA ILE A 377 -2.62 -4.06 3.84
C ILE A 377 -2.32 -3.72 5.30
N HIS A 378 -2.36 -2.43 5.61
CA HIS A 378 -2.47 -1.98 6.99
C HIS A 378 -3.94 -2.11 7.40
N GLU A 379 -4.31 -3.22 8.04
CA GLU A 379 -5.57 -3.30 8.77
C GLU A 379 -5.35 -2.64 10.12
N PRO A 380 -5.97 -1.47 10.42
CA PRO A 380 -5.73 -0.76 11.68
C PRO A 380 -5.97 -1.62 12.92
N GLU A 381 -6.80 -2.65 12.79
CA GLU A 381 -7.15 -3.57 13.87
C GLU A 381 -6.14 -4.71 14.08
N LYS A 382 -5.29 -5.01 13.09
CA LYS A 382 -4.33 -6.13 13.15
C LYS A 382 -2.90 -5.60 13.14
N ILE A 383 -2.38 -5.32 14.32
CA ILE A 383 -0.99 -4.90 14.45
C ILE A 383 -0.09 -6.14 14.53
N ASN A 384 0.63 -6.40 13.44
CA ASN A 384 1.48 -7.59 13.28
C ASN A 384 2.86 -7.40 13.94
N TYR A 385 2.93 -7.51 15.25
CA TYR A 385 4.17 -7.24 16.00
C TYR A 385 5.25 -8.35 15.96
N GLU A 386 4.93 -9.50 15.36
CA GLU A 386 5.56 -10.76 15.76
C GLU A 386 6.68 -11.24 14.83
N LYS A 387 6.78 -10.73 13.60
CA LYS A 387 7.43 -11.51 12.53
C LYS A 387 8.95 -11.48 12.49
N ASN A 388 9.64 -10.55 13.16
CA ASN A 388 11.12 -10.48 13.07
C ASN A 388 11.88 -10.16 14.38
N ILE A 389 11.30 -9.41 15.33
CA ILE A 389 12.04 -8.92 16.51
C ILE A 389 11.72 -9.73 17.79
N LEU A 390 10.55 -10.37 17.83
CA LEU A 390 9.97 -10.98 19.03
C LEU A 390 9.69 -12.50 18.92
N GLN A 391 10.09 -13.14 17.82
CA GLN A 391 9.81 -14.57 17.57
C GLN A 391 10.33 -15.49 18.68
N ASP A 392 11.45 -15.14 19.30
CA ASP A 392 12.04 -15.83 20.43
C ASP A 392 11.36 -15.55 21.79
N LEU A 393 10.41 -14.61 21.86
CA LEU A 393 9.46 -14.47 22.98
C LEU A 393 8.24 -15.39 22.84
N LEU A 394 8.03 -15.99 21.67
CA LEU A 394 6.85 -16.77 21.28
C LEU A 394 7.11 -18.29 21.27
N ILE A 395 8.21 -18.76 21.86
CA ILE A 395 8.45 -20.20 22.08
C ILE A 395 7.25 -20.76 22.88
N ASP A 396 6.63 -21.83 22.36
CA ASP A 396 5.36 -22.47 22.79
C ASP A 396 4.03 -21.85 22.28
N ALA A 397 4.08 -20.97 21.28
CA ALA A 397 2.90 -20.42 20.59
C ALA A 397 2.73 -21.02 19.17
N ASP A 398 2.17 -22.23 19.07
CA ASP A 398 1.99 -22.97 17.79
C ASP A 398 1.01 -22.33 16.78
N TYR A 399 0.41 -21.18 17.09
CA TYR A 399 -0.58 -20.52 16.22
C TYR A 399 0.02 -19.64 15.11
N LEU A 400 1.36 -19.63 14.93
CA LEU A 400 2.07 -18.72 14.03
C LEU A 400 2.74 -19.38 12.81
N ASN A 401 2.40 -20.62 12.47
CA ASN A 401 2.78 -21.20 11.18
C ASN A 401 1.94 -20.56 10.05
N GLU A 402 2.58 -19.70 9.25
CA GLU A 402 1.91 -18.75 8.36
C GLU A 402 2.39 -18.83 6.91
N ASP A 403 1.90 -19.81 6.16
CA ASP A 403 2.01 -19.76 4.70
C ASP A 403 0.94 -18.83 4.06
N ASN A 404 -0.05 -18.34 4.83
CA ASN A 404 -1.21 -17.57 4.31
C ASN A 404 -1.51 -16.21 4.97
N LYS A 405 -0.64 -15.62 5.82
CA LYS A 405 -0.97 -14.39 6.60
C LYS A 405 -1.37 -13.16 5.75
N CYS A 406 -0.89 -13.09 4.50
CA CYS A 406 -1.16 -11.98 3.59
C CYS A 406 -2.20 -12.34 2.52
N GLU A 407 -2.89 -13.47 2.70
CA GLU A 407 -3.98 -13.89 1.84
C GLU A 407 -5.30 -13.35 2.40
N TYR A 408 -6.00 -12.60 1.59
CA TYR A 408 -7.30 -12.00 1.88
C TYR A 408 -8.33 -12.59 0.93
N ASN A 409 -9.61 -12.45 1.27
CA ASN A 409 -10.69 -12.87 0.39
C ASN A 409 -11.63 -11.73 0.02
N ILE A 410 -12.09 -11.73 -1.23
CA ILE A 410 -13.21 -10.92 -1.71
C ILE A 410 -14.36 -11.89 -1.96
N ILE A 411 -15.51 -11.63 -1.33
CA ILE A 411 -16.76 -12.32 -1.65
C ILE A 411 -17.57 -11.35 -2.49
N TYR A 412 -17.93 -11.77 -3.70
CA TYR A 412 -18.71 -10.98 -4.63
C TYR A 412 -19.88 -11.80 -5.16
N GLU A 413 -21.09 -11.27 -5.02
CA GLU A 413 -22.32 -11.99 -5.34
C GLU A 413 -23.01 -11.34 -6.54
N ILE A 414 -23.53 -12.15 -7.45
CA ILE A 414 -24.03 -11.75 -8.76
C ILE A 414 -25.43 -12.30 -8.93
N HIS A 415 -26.44 -11.43 -9.00
CA HIS A 415 -27.85 -11.83 -9.13
C HIS A 415 -28.42 -11.57 -10.52
N PHE A 416 -28.23 -12.50 -11.46
CA PHE A 416 -28.63 -12.38 -12.88
C PHE A 416 -30.11 -12.01 -13.13
N GLN A 417 -31.01 -12.27 -12.19
CA GLN A 417 -32.44 -11.91 -12.31
C GLN A 417 -32.67 -10.39 -12.44
N ASN A 418 -31.78 -9.57 -11.85
CA ASN A 418 -31.82 -8.11 -11.94
C ASN A 418 -31.44 -7.57 -13.34
N PHE A 419 -30.98 -8.44 -14.25
CA PHE A 419 -30.34 -8.06 -15.53
C PHE A 419 -31.18 -8.37 -16.78
N SER A 420 -32.35 -8.97 -16.61
CA SER A 420 -33.12 -9.70 -17.64
C SER A 420 -33.77 -8.87 -18.78
N LYS A 421 -33.32 -7.64 -19.06
CA LYS A 421 -33.92 -6.78 -20.12
C LYS A 421 -32.94 -6.14 -21.10
N ASN A 422 -31.65 -6.46 -21.09
CA ASN A 422 -30.67 -5.76 -21.95
C ASN A 422 -30.03 -6.68 -23.02
N PRO A 423 -30.28 -6.43 -24.33
CA PRO A 423 -29.76 -7.25 -25.41
C PRO A 423 -28.28 -6.99 -25.79
N ASN A 424 -27.69 -5.85 -25.37
CA ASN A 424 -26.37 -5.42 -25.82
C ASN A 424 -25.38 -5.26 -24.65
N PHE A 425 -24.84 -6.37 -24.14
CA PHE A 425 -23.81 -6.47 -23.07
C PHE A 425 -24.31 -6.78 -21.66
N LYS A 426 -23.89 -7.96 -21.20
CA LYS A 426 -23.87 -8.39 -19.79
C LYS A 426 -22.68 -7.73 -19.07
N LEU A 427 -22.77 -6.43 -18.73
CA LEU A 427 -21.96 -5.89 -17.63
C LEU A 427 -22.77 -6.09 -16.34
N LEU A 428 -22.13 -6.63 -15.32
CA LEU A 428 -22.75 -6.77 -14.00
C LEU A 428 -22.82 -5.40 -13.33
N LEU A 429 -23.89 -4.65 -13.58
CA LEU A 429 -24.52 -3.75 -12.61
C LEU A 429 -24.77 -4.51 -11.29
N ASP A 430 -23.73 -4.71 -10.49
CA ASP A 430 -23.97 -5.00 -9.08
C ASP A 430 -24.16 -3.68 -8.35
N TYR A 431 -25.42 -3.45 -7.98
CA TYR A 431 -25.83 -2.42 -7.05
C TYR A 431 -25.19 -2.75 -5.71
N ASN A 432 -23.99 -2.24 -5.47
CA ASN A 432 -23.32 -2.43 -4.20
C ASN A 432 -24.23 -1.89 -3.09
N THR A 433 -24.95 -2.79 -2.42
CA THR A 433 -25.98 -2.49 -1.41
C THR A 433 -25.38 -1.83 -0.18
N GLN A 434 -24.05 -1.80 -0.07
CA GLN A 434 -23.35 -1.15 1.03
C GLN A 434 -23.33 0.39 0.95
N ASN A 435 -23.49 1.01 -0.24
CA ASN A 435 -23.42 2.48 -0.40
C ASN A 435 -24.70 3.07 -1.03
N GLY A 436 -25.85 2.71 -0.44
CA GLY A 436 -27.21 2.79 -1.00
C GLY A 436 -27.83 4.16 -1.32
N LYS A 437 -27.09 5.28 -1.31
CA LYS A 437 -27.63 6.60 -1.68
C LYS A 437 -27.29 7.06 -3.10
N GLY A 438 -26.05 6.88 -3.58
CA GLY A 438 -25.64 7.34 -4.91
C GLY A 438 -26.14 6.45 -6.06
N ALA A 439 -26.17 5.13 -5.87
CA ALA A 439 -26.59 4.17 -6.89
C ALA A 439 -28.08 4.29 -7.28
N LYS A 440 -28.95 4.75 -6.36
CA LYS A 440 -30.37 5.04 -6.66
C LYS A 440 -30.54 6.21 -7.64
N LYS A 441 -29.64 7.20 -7.60
CA LYS A 441 -29.71 8.40 -8.43
C LYS A 441 -29.33 8.11 -9.89
N LEU A 442 -28.41 7.16 -10.13
CA LEU A 442 -28.07 6.69 -11.49
C LEU A 442 -29.24 5.92 -12.15
N CYS A 443 -30.04 5.17 -11.38
CA CYS A 443 -31.24 4.48 -11.90
C CYS A 443 -32.32 5.43 -12.44
N GLU A 444 -32.37 6.65 -11.92
CA GLU A 444 -33.39 7.63 -12.26
C GLU A 444 -33.04 8.42 -13.53
N MET A 445 -31.77 8.35 -13.97
CA MET A 445 -31.33 8.98 -15.21
C MET A 445 -31.83 8.20 -16.42
N LYS A 446 -32.80 8.80 -17.13
CA LYS A 446 -33.25 8.33 -18.44
C LYS A 446 -32.16 8.60 -19.49
N CYS A 447 -31.12 7.78 -19.54
CA CYS A 447 -30.19 7.81 -20.65
C CYS A 447 -30.76 7.00 -21.82
N ALA A 448 -30.83 7.61 -23.01
CA ALA A 448 -31.26 6.92 -24.23
C ALA A 448 -30.21 5.91 -24.72
N ASP A 449 -28.94 6.11 -24.35
CA ASP A 449 -27.80 5.31 -24.80
C ASP A 449 -27.23 4.42 -23.66
N ILE A 450 -26.97 3.17 -23.99
CA ILE A 450 -26.45 2.15 -23.07
C ILE A 450 -24.99 2.38 -22.68
N TYR A 451 -24.14 2.85 -23.61
CA TYR A 451 -22.72 3.03 -23.37
C TYR A 451 -22.44 4.22 -22.48
N ALA A 452 -23.22 5.30 -22.61
CA ALA A 452 -23.16 6.43 -21.69
C ALA A 452 -23.51 6.02 -20.24
N THR A 453 -24.51 5.15 -20.07
CA THR A 453 -24.87 4.60 -18.76
C THR A 453 -23.72 3.76 -18.17
N LEU A 454 -23.06 2.95 -19.01
CA LEU A 454 -21.94 2.11 -18.60
C LEU A 454 -20.66 2.92 -18.28
N TYR A 455 -20.40 3.99 -19.04
CA TYR A 455 -19.36 4.98 -18.71
C TYR A 455 -19.59 5.56 -17.32
N LYS A 456 -20.79 6.08 -17.04
CA LYS A 456 -21.14 6.66 -15.73
C LYS A 456 -20.93 5.65 -14.60
N TYR A 457 -21.22 4.36 -14.85
CA TYR A 457 -20.96 3.30 -13.88
C TYR A 457 -19.46 3.10 -13.60
N ILE A 458 -18.63 2.93 -14.65
CA ILE A 458 -17.18 2.74 -14.48
C ILE A 458 -16.55 3.96 -13.78
N ASN A 459 -16.93 5.16 -14.21
CA ASN A 459 -16.47 6.41 -13.62
C ASN A 459 -16.89 6.50 -12.14
N TYR A 460 -18.15 6.23 -11.81
CA TYR A 460 -18.63 6.25 -10.42
C TYR A 460 -17.89 5.23 -9.54
N SER A 461 -17.65 4.02 -10.04
CA SER A 461 -16.82 3.02 -9.34
C SER A 461 -15.39 3.53 -9.15
N ASN A 462 -14.81 4.22 -10.13
CA ASN A 462 -13.48 4.79 -10.02
C ASN A 462 -13.40 5.87 -8.92
N ILE A 463 -14.41 6.75 -8.86
CA ILE A 463 -14.53 7.79 -7.83
C ILE A 463 -14.66 7.15 -6.44
N ILE A 464 -15.55 6.16 -6.28
CA ILE A 464 -15.73 5.47 -4.98
C ILE A 464 -14.44 4.83 -4.50
N LEU A 465 -13.74 4.10 -5.36
CA LEU A 465 -12.52 3.40 -4.97
C LEU A 465 -11.39 4.36 -4.57
N ASN A 466 -11.44 5.59 -5.09
CA ASN A 466 -10.51 6.67 -4.79
C ASN A 466 -11.04 7.71 -3.80
N THR A 467 -12.13 7.39 -3.08
CA THR A 467 -12.77 8.23 -2.07
C THR A 467 -12.94 7.42 -0.78
N ALA A 468 -12.75 8.05 0.39
CA ALA A 468 -12.92 7.35 1.65
C ALA A 468 -14.34 6.81 1.83
N ARG A 469 -14.50 5.69 2.54
CA ARG A 469 -15.75 4.91 2.63
C ARG A 469 -16.97 5.74 3.06
N ASN A 470 -16.76 6.74 3.90
CA ASN A 470 -17.81 7.57 4.48
C ASN A 470 -17.87 8.99 3.87
N VAL A 471 -17.20 9.22 2.74
CA VAL A 471 -17.19 10.50 2.04
C VAL A 471 -18.03 10.39 0.79
N ASP A 472 -18.96 11.33 0.60
CA ASP A 472 -19.82 11.44 -0.57
C ASP A 472 -19.64 12.78 -1.29
N SER A 473 -20.36 12.95 -2.40
CA SER A 473 -20.26 14.16 -3.24
C SER A 473 -20.72 15.43 -2.52
N ASP A 474 -21.71 15.31 -1.62
CA ASP A 474 -22.24 16.45 -0.86
C ASP A 474 -21.19 16.93 0.16
N LEU A 475 -20.53 15.99 0.86
CA LEU A 475 -19.42 16.31 1.75
C LEU A 475 -18.25 16.93 0.96
N LEU A 476 -17.82 16.33 -0.15
CA LEU A 476 -16.75 16.89 -0.98
C LEU A 476 -17.06 18.31 -1.47
N SER A 477 -18.32 18.61 -1.80
CA SER A 477 -18.74 19.95 -2.20
C SER A 477 -18.65 20.95 -1.03
N SER A 478 -19.09 20.55 0.16
CA SER A 478 -18.92 21.35 1.39
C SER A 478 -17.45 21.61 1.72
N GLU A 479 -16.60 20.59 1.61
CA GLU A 479 -15.15 20.74 1.82
C GLU A 479 -14.49 21.64 0.77
N LEU A 480 -14.95 21.60 -0.48
CA LEU A 480 -14.48 22.50 -1.54
C LEU A 480 -14.78 23.96 -1.22
N GLU A 481 -16.00 24.27 -0.75
CA GLU A 481 -16.38 25.63 -0.34
C GLU A 481 -15.46 26.15 0.77
N GLN A 482 -15.15 25.31 1.77
CA GLN A 482 -14.24 25.67 2.86
C GLN A 482 -12.81 25.93 2.36
N ILE A 483 -12.31 25.14 1.41
CA ILE A 483 -10.99 25.36 0.82
C ILE A 483 -10.97 26.64 -0.03
N ASP A 484 -12.06 26.96 -0.72
CA ASP A 484 -12.18 28.21 -1.48
C ASP A 484 -12.17 29.43 -0.57
N GLU A 485 -12.84 29.38 0.59
CA GLU A 485 -12.74 30.42 1.62
C GLU A 485 -11.31 30.62 2.12
N LEU A 486 -10.58 29.52 2.35
CA LEU A 486 -9.17 29.59 2.76
C LEU A 486 -8.30 30.18 1.65
N LEU A 487 -8.46 29.74 0.39
CA LEU A 487 -7.70 30.23 -0.76
C LEU A 487 -8.01 31.69 -1.10
N TYR A 488 -9.19 32.20 -0.72
CA TYR A 488 -9.49 33.62 -0.83
C TYR A 488 -8.59 34.47 0.09
N LEU A 489 -8.16 33.92 1.24
CA LEU A 489 -7.26 34.58 2.18
C LEU A 489 -5.78 34.27 1.88
N GLU A 490 -5.48 33.04 1.49
CA GLU A 490 -4.13 32.47 1.34
C GLU A 490 -3.97 31.81 -0.04
N ASP A 491 -4.04 32.61 -1.11
CA ASP A 491 -4.01 32.15 -2.51
C ASP A 491 -2.71 31.41 -2.90
N GLY A 492 -1.61 31.70 -2.21
CA GLY A 492 -0.32 31.04 -2.35
C GLY A 492 -0.19 29.69 -1.65
N CYS A 493 -1.25 29.18 -0.99
CA CYS A 493 -1.18 27.89 -0.33
C CYS A 493 -1.28 26.72 -1.32
N LYS A 494 -0.14 26.21 -1.76
CA LYS A 494 -0.07 25.06 -2.68
C LYS A 494 -0.77 23.79 -2.17
N PHE A 495 -0.83 23.58 -0.85
CA PHE A 495 -1.43 22.39 -0.27
C PHE A 495 -2.96 22.46 -0.32
N ALA A 496 -3.52 23.66 -0.13
CA ALA A 496 -4.93 23.95 -0.35
C ALA A 496 -5.29 23.79 -1.83
N LEU A 497 -4.51 24.40 -2.73
CA LEU A 497 -4.70 24.27 -4.19
C LEU A 497 -4.65 22.79 -4.65
N PHE A 498 -3.69 22.02 -4.15
CA PHE A 498 -3.58 20.61 -4.52
C PHE A 498 -4.73 19.76 -3.96
N THR A 499 -5.23 20.10 -2.77
CA THR A 499 -6.40 19.42 -2.21
C THR A 499 -7.68 19.80 -2.96
N LYS A 500 -7.83 21.08 -3.34
CA LYS A 500 -8.89 21.55 -4.25
C LYS A 500 -8.85 20.79 -5.58
N PHE A 501 -7.68 20.64 -6.19
CA PHE A 501 -7.50 19.85 -7.41
C PHE A 501 -8.02 18.40 -7.24
N GLU A 502 -7.64 17.71 -6.16
CA GLU A 502 -8.08 16.34 -5.91
C GLU A 502 -9.62 16.24 -5.68
N ILE A 503 -10.23 17.23 -5.02
CA ILE A 503 -11.69 17.27 -4.84
C ILE A 503 -12.40 17.52 -6.18
N LEU A 504 -11.98 18.55 -6.93
CA LEU A 504 -12.55 18.90 -8.23
C LEU A 504 -12.47 17.72 -9.22
N LYS A 505 -11.39 16.92 -9.16
CA LYS A 505 -11.21 15.71 -9.98
C LYS A 505 -12.32 14.69 -9.72
N ARG A 506 -12.71 14.50 -8.47
CA ARG A 506 -13.79 13.57 -8.06
C ARG A 506 -15.19 14.13 -8.30
N LEU A 507 -15.32 15.46 -8.35
CA LEU A 507 -16.55 16.15 -8.73
C LEU A 507 -16.67 16.36 -10.25
N GLU A 508 -15.70 15.89 -11.03
CA GLU A 508 -15.65 16.03 -12.50
C GLU A 508 -15.75 17.49 -13.01
N LYS A 509 -15.23 18.45 -12.24
CA LYS A 509 -15.24 19.88 -12.59
C LYS A 509 -14.00 20.26 -13.43
N PHE A 510 -13.94 19.75 -14.66
CA PHE A 510 -12.76 19.87 -15.54
C PHE A 510 -12.31 21.31 -15.83
N ASP A 511 -13.23 22.25 -16.05
CA ASP A 511 -12.89 23.64 -16.34
C ASP A 511 -12.13 24.30 -15.18
N GLU A 512 -12.54 24.00 -13.93
CA GLU A 512 -11.89 24.49 -12.73
C GLU A 512 -10.53 23.80 -12.48
N LEU A 513 -10.39 22.52 -12.87
CA LEU A 513 -9.14 21.76 -12.71
C LEU A 513 -7.96 22.40 -13.44
N PHE A 514 -8.15 22.80 -14.70
CA PHE A 514 -7.09 23.42 -15.49
C PHE A 514 -6.62 24.75 -14.88
N GLN A 515 -7.56 25.55 -14.36
CA GLN A 515 -7.23 26.81 -13.68
C GLN A 515 -6.37 26.57 -12.43
N VAL A 516 -6.74 25.56 -11.63
CA VAL A 516 -5.99 25.20 -10.42
C VAL A 516 -4.61 24.64 -10.75
N LEU A 517 -4.46 23.84 -11.81
CA LEU A 517 -3.16 23.34 -12.25
C LEU A 517 -2.21 24.47 -12.68
N GLU A 518 -2.72 25.47 -13.40
CA GLU A 518 -1.93 26.64 -13.76
C GLU A 518 -1.47 27.44 -12.52
N GLN A 519 -2.36 27.61 -11.54
CA GLN A 519 -1.99 28.23 -10.26
C GLN A 519 -0.92 27.41 -9.52
N LEU A 520 -1.06 26.08 -9.48
CA LEU A 520 -0.08 25.18 -8.85
C LEU A 520 1.30 25.27 -9.51
N LYS A 521 1.38 25.36 -10.85
CA LYS A 521 2.64 25.56 -11.58
C LYS A 521 3.31 26.88 -11.22
N GLN A 522 2.53 27.93 -10.95
CA GLN A 522 3.05 29.24 -10.54
C GLN A 522 3.56 29.23 -9.09
N VAL A 523 2.76 28.66 -8.17
CA VAL A 523 3.06 28.65 -6.73
C VAL A 523 4.17 27.64 -6.36
N ASP A 524 4.20 26.46 -6.98
CA ASP A 524 5.20 25.41 -6.71
C ASP A 524 6.00 25.05 -7.97
N HIS A 525 6.72 26.06 -8.49
CA HIS A 525 7.56 25.97 -9.70
C HIS A 525 8.53 24.77 -9.71
N LEU A 526 9.02 24.33 -8.55
CA LEU A 526 9.90 23.16 -8.44
C LEU A 526 9.23 21.85 -8.88
N ARG A 527 7.89 21.79 -8.86
CA ARG A 527 7.09 20.65 -9.33
C ARG A 527 6.24 20.97 -10.56
N ALA A 528 6.56 22.03 -11.31
CA ALA A 528 5.83 22.37 -12.54
C ALA A 528 5.73 21.19 -13.54
N GLY A 529 6.79 20.38 -13.64
CA GLY A 529 6.77 19.15 -14.45
C GLY A 529 5.69 18.15 -13.98
N TYR A 530 5.60 17.90 -12.68
CA TYR A 530 4.58 17.02 -12.10
C TYR A 530 3.15 17.50 -12.42
N TYR A 531 2.89 18.81 -12.32
CA TYR A 531 1.57 19.35 -12.65
C TYR A 531 1.28 19.32 -14.15
N THR A 532 2.31 19.37 -14.99
CA THR A 532 2.16 19.18 -16.45
C THR A 532 1.77 17.74 -16.76
N ASP A 533 2.39 16.76 -16.08
CA ASP A 533 1.99 15.36 -16.21
C ASP A 533 0.53 15.15 -15.77
N ARG A 534 0.12 15.78 -14.66
CA ARG A 534 -1.27 15.78 -14.20
C ARG A 534 -2.24 16.44 -15.17
N GLU A 535 -1.83 17.53 -15.82
CA GLU A 535 -2.64 18.19 -16.85
C GLU A 535 -2.92 17.23 -18.00
N SER A 536 -1.91 16.50 -18.51
CA SER A 536 -2.10 15.51 -19.56
C SER A 536 -3.08 14.41 -19.16
N GLU A 537 -3.01 13.90 -17.92
CA GLU A 537 -3.98 12.94 -17.39
C GLU A 537 -5.42 13.50 -17.41
N ILE A 538 -5.60 14.73 -16.91
CA ILE A 538 -6.91 15.38 -16.86
C ILE A 538 -7.44 15.71 -18.25
N THR A 539 -6.59 16.09 -19.20
CA THR A 539 -7.00 16.30 -20.60
C THR A 539 -7.54 15.03 -21.22
N ILE A 540 -6.90 13.88 -21.00
CA ILE A 540 -7.40 12.58 -21.49
C ILE A 540 -8.76 12.27 -20.86
N GLN A 541 -8.88 12.41 -19.54
CA GLN A 541 -10.15 12.15 -18.83
C GLN A 541 -11.28 13.10 -19.29
N GLY A 542 -10.96 14.38 -19.50
CA GLY A 542 -11.90 15.38 -20.00
C GLY A 542 -12.38 15.07 -21.43
N LYS A 543 -11.48 14.62 -22.31
CA LYS A 543 -11.84 14.17 -23.67
C LYS A 543 -12.74 12.94 -23.68
N ILE A 544 -12.52 11.99 -22.78
CA ILE A 544 -13.41 10.83 -22.60
C ILE A 544 -14.78 11.29 -22.10
N HIS A 545 -14.82 12.19 -21.11
CA HIS A 545 -16.07 12.75 -20.58
C HIS A 545 -16.85 13.52 -21.67
N GLU A 546 -16.17 14.34 -22.47
CA GLU A 546 -16.75 15.07 -23.60
C GLU A 546 -17.36 14.12 -24.64
N TYR A 547 -16.63 13.07 -25.04
CA TYR A 547 -17.13 12.05 -25.97
C TYR A 547 -18.46 11.43 -25.52
N TYR A 548 -18.58 11.05 -24.24
CA TYR A 548 -19.82 10.48 -23.72
C TYR A 548 -20.93 11.51 -23.54
N ARG A 549 -20.60 12.76 -23.22
CA ARG A 549 -21.57 13.86 -23.18
C ARG A 549 -22.18 14.12 -24.56
N GLU A 550 -21.35 14.12 -25.60
CA GLU A 550 -21.81 14.28 -26.99
C GLU A 550 -22.64 13.08 -27.45
N LEU A 551 -22.25 11.86 -27.08
CA LEU A 551 -23.03 10.64 -27.32
C LEU A 551 -24.44 10.73 -26.70
N GLU A 552 -24.56 11.25 -25.47
CA GLU A 552 -25.86 11.44 -24.79
C GLU A 552 -26.77 12.43 -25.53
N ILE A 553 -26.18 13.49 -26.12
CA ILE A 553 -26.92 14.52 -26.84
C ILE A 553 -27.31 14.05 -28.24
N ALA A 554 -26.40 13.41 -28.95
CA ALA A 554 -26.57 13.04 -30.37
C ALA A 554 -27.31 11.71 -30.57
N GLY A 555 -27.31 10.81 -29.58
CA GLY A 555 -28.02 9.51 -29.63
C GLY A 555 -27.38 8.45 -30.55
N SER A 556 -26.30 8.80 -31.26
CA SER A 556 -25.38 7.86 -31.90
C SER A 556 -24.04 8.57 -32.15
N CYS A 557 -22.94 7.96 -31.74
CA CYS A 557 -21.60 8.50 -32.01
C CYS A 557 -20.77 7.38 -32.66
N ASN A 558 -20.51 7.54 -33.96
CA ASN A 558 -19.50 6.77 -34.70
C ASN A 558 -18.15 7.49 -34.69
N GLU A 559 -18.02 8.53 -33.87
CA GLU A 559 -16.88 9.42 -33.88
C GLU A 559 -15.69 8.78 -33.17
N VAL A 560 -14.53 9.31 -33.49
CA VAL A 560 -13.26 8.86 -32.95
C VAL A 560 -12.99 9.67 -31.70
N LEU A 561 -12.61 9.02 -30.60
CA LEU A 561 -12.02 9.73 -29.47
C LEU A 561 -10.66 10.28 -29.91
N ASP A 562 -10.61 11.59 -30.16
CA ASP A 562 -9.40 12.25 -30.62
C ASP A 562 -8.52 12.71 -29.45
N LEU A 563 -7.39 12.03 -29.30
CA LEU A 563 -6.32 12.34 -28.35
C LEU A 563 -5.02 12.68 -29.08
N SER A 564 -5.10 13.09 -30.35
CA SER A 564 -3.93 13.42 -31.15
C SER A 564 -3.29 14.75 -30.74
N SER A 565 -1.97 14.86 -30.92
CA SER A 565 -1.22 16.10 -30.70
C SER A 565 -1.28 16.67 -29.27
N LEU A 566 -1.50 15.81 -28.27
CA LEU A 566 -1.61 16.19 -26.85
C LEU A 566 -0.29 16.05 -26.08
N ASN A 567 0.82 15.76 -26.76
CA ASN A 567 2.13 15.48 -26.16
C ASN A 567 2.13 14.29 -25.17
N ILE A 568 1.21 13.34 -25.33
CA ILE A 568 1.10 12.16 -24.45
C ILE A 568 2.34 11.28 -24.63
N ASP A 569 3.04 10.98 -23.54
CA ASP A 569 4.17 10.04 -23.53
C ASP A 569 3.91 8.77 -22.69
N ASN A 570 2.84 8.79 -21.87
CA ASN A 570 2.53 7.73 -20.93
C ASN A 570 1.01 7.56 -20.76
N ILE A 571 0.55 6.31 -20.82
CA ILE A 571 -0.83 5.88 -20.53
C ILE A 571 -0.75 4.66 -19.63
N VAL A 572 -0.85 4.87 -18.31
CA VAL A 572 -0.79 3.80 -17.32
C VAL A 572 -2.20 3.41 -16.88
N TYR A 573 -2.47 2.11 -16.76
CA TYR A 573 -3.73 1.66 -16.17
C TYR A 573 -3.91 2.20 -14.74
N PRO A 574 -5.10 2.66 -14.33
CA PRO A 574 -6.38 2.63 -15.05
C PRO A 574 -6.76 3.95 -15.75
N LEU A 575 -5.82 4.82 -16.15
CA LEU A 575 -6.09 6.17 -16.65
C LEU A 575 -7.20 6.29 -17.70
N MET A 576 -7.26 5.35 -18.65
CA MET A 576 -8.27 5.34 -19.73
C MET A 576 -9.38 4.33 -19.49
N ILE A 577 -9.58 3.82 -18.28
CA ILE A 577 -10.57 2.76 -18.03
C ILE A 577 -11.99 3.21 -18.38
N GLU A 578 -12.31 4.49 -18.25
CA GLU A 578 -13.60 5.03 -18.66
C GLU A 578 -13.84 4.98 -20.17
N ALA A 579 -12.78 4.86 -20.99
CA ALA A 579 -12.87 4.69 -22.45
C ALA A 579 -13.22 3.25 -22.87
N PHE A 580 -13.56 2.36 -21.93
CA PHE A 580 -13.73 0.92 -22.15
C PHE A 580 -14.61 0.55 -23.35
N PHE A 581 -15.69 1.32 -23.59
CA PHE A 581 -16.67 1.06 -24.64
C PHE A 581 -16.44 1.87 -25.93
N ILE A 582 -15.38 2.67 -26.00
CA ILE A 582 -15.09 3.50 -27.16
C ILE A 582 -14.46 2.64 -28.27
N PRO A 583 -15.06 2.58 -29.47
CA PRO A 583 -14.61 1.68 -30.53
C PRO A 583 -13.43 2.23 -31.34
N LYS A 584 -13.21 3.55 -31.36
CA LYS A 584 -12.20 4.21 -32.19
C LYS A 584 -11.43 5.24 -31.39
N ILE A 585 -10.11 5.09 -31.34
CA ILE A 585 -9.23 6.01 -30.60
C ILE A 585 -8.10 6.49 -31.50
N ASN A 586 -7.92 7.81 -31.57
CA ASN A 586 -6.80 8.45 -32.26
C ASN A 586 -5.78 8.98 -31.26
N LEU A 587 -4.60 8.37 -31.23
CA LEU A 587 -3.44 8.74 -30.40
C LEU A 587 -2.26 9.22 -31.27
N SER A 588 -2.51 9.66 -32.50
CA SER A 588 -1.46 10.09 -33.42
C SER A 588 -0.75 11.38 -32.98
N ASN A 589 0.46 11.60 -33.48
CA ASN A 589 1.24 12.83 -33.22
C ASN A 589 1.55 13.06 -31.73
N ASN A 590 1.85 11.99 -31.00
CA ASN A 590 2.21 12.03 -29.57
C ASN A 590 3.66 11.53 -29.38
N ARG A 591 4.03 11.20 -28.14
CA ARG A 591 5.38 10.72 -27.76
C ARG A 591 5.33 9.30 -27.21
N ILE A 592 4.31 8.53 -27.57
CA ILE A 592 4.09 7.18 -27.06
C ILE A 592 5.19 6.26 -27.57
N SER A 593 5.77 5.49 -26.66
CA SER A 593 6.66 4.38 -26.98
C SER A 593 6.04 3.08 -26.50
N GLU A 594 6.28 1.97 -27.20
CA GLU A 594 6.03 0.65 -26.65
C GLU A 594 6.85 0.44 -25.38
N SER A 595 6.29 -0.28 -24.41
CA SER A 595 6.96 -0.49 -23.13
C SER A 595 6.60 -1.84 -22.54
N CYS A 596 7.62 -2.52 -22.01
CA CYS A 596 7.50 -3.70 -21.15
C CYS A 596 7.39 -3.34 -19.66
N THR A 597 7.13 -2.06 -19.34
CA THR A 597 7.06 -1.55 -17.96
C THR A 597 5.69 -0.96 -17.63
N GLY A 598 4.67 -1.17 -18.48
CA GLY A 598 3.31 -0.64 -18.30
C GLY A 598 3.09 0.84 -18.66
N LYS A 599 4.08 1.53 -19.27
CA LYS A 599 3.93 2.94 -19.71
C LYS A 599 2.93 3.18 -20.84
N PHE A 600 2.55 2.14 -21.56
CA PHE A 600 1.51 2.23 -22.56
C PHE A 600 0.60 1.02 -22.41
N THR A 601 -0.53 1.25 -21.75
CA THR A 601 -1.50 0.22 -21.41
C THR A 601 -2.86 0.65 -21.97
N VAL A 602 -3.26 0.04 -23.08
CA VAL A 602 -4.61 0.18 -23.68
C VAL A 602 -5.27 -1.17 -23.91
N ASN A 603 -4.58 -2.26 -23.56
CA ASN A 603 -4.99 -3.63 -23.83
C ASN A 603 -6.16 -4.15 -22.98
N PHE A 604 -6.71 -3.30 -22.12
CA PHE A 604 -7.95 -3.51 -21.38
C PHE A 604 -9.18 -2.90 -22.08
N LEU A 605 -9.00 -2.11 -23.14
CA LEU A 605 -10.08 -1.47 -23.89
C LEU A 605 -10.71 -2.47 -24.86
N TYR A 606 -11.53 -3.37 -24.33
CA TYR A 606 -11.98 -4.54 -25.08
C TYR A 606 -12.80 -4.22 -26.31
N ASN A 607 -13.60 -3.15 -26.30
CA ASN A 607 -14.39 -2.76 -27.46
C ASN A 607 -13.60 -2.00 -28.54
N LEU A 608 -12.31 -1.77 -28.36
CA LEU A 608 -11.49 -1.02 -29.31
C LEU A 608 -11.35 -1.79 -30.64
N ARG A 609 -11.82 -1.17 -31.73
CA ARG A 609 -11.79 -1.69 -33.10
C ARG A 609 -10.76 -1.00 -33.97
N GLU A 610 -10.59 0.31 -33.80
CA GLU A 610 -9.65 1.11 -34.56
C GLU A 610 -8.72 1.89 -33.62
N LEU A 611 -7.41 1.70 -33.78
CA LEU A 611 -6.39 2.38 -33.00
C LEU A 611 -5.39 3.07 -33.93
N ASN A 612 -5.29 4.40 -33.83
CA ASN A 612 -4.29 5.17 -34.57
C ASN A 612 -3.14 5.62 -33.64
N LEU A 613 -1.96 5.10 -33.89
CA LEU A 613 -0.69 5.41 -33.22
C LEU A 613 0.34 6.03 -34.20
N SER A 614 -0.12 6.57 -35.32
CA SER A 614 0.78 7.17 -36.31
C SER A 614 1.58 8.35 -35.74
N ASN A 615 2.81 8.52 -36.21
CA ASN A 615 3.71 9.60 -35.77
C ASN A 615 3.91 9.66 -34.25
N ASN A 616 4.47 8.58 -33.69
CA ASN A 616 4.82 8.45 -32.27
C ASN A 616 6.31 8.05 -32.13
N GLN A 617 6.72 7.53 -30.97
CA GLN A 617 8.09 7.06 -30.70
C GLN A 617 8.17 5.54 -30.64
N ILE A 618 7.35 4.84 -31.44
CA ILE A 618 7.31 3.37 -31.43
C ILE A 618 8.52 2.84 -32.19
N LYS A 619 9.30 1.96 -31.55
CA LYS A 619 10.55 1.39 -32.09
C LYS A 619 10.46 -0.10 -32.41
N ARG A 620 9.51 -0.82 -31.80
CA ARG A 620 9.41 -2.27 -31.86
C ARG A 620 7.97 -2.72 -32.05
N LEU A 621 7.61 -2.99 -33.30
CA LEU A 621 6.26 -3.49 -33.63
C LEU A 621 5.99 -4.85 -32.98
N ASP A 622 6.98 -5.74 -32.87
CA ASP A 622 6.83 -7.04 -32.22
C ASP A 622 6.46 -6.92 -30.73
N ILE A 623 7.04 -5.96 -30.01
CA ILE A 623 6.72 -5.66 -28.61
C ILE A 623 5.34 -5.00 -28.51
N LEU A 624 5.04 -4.04 -29.38
CA LEU A 624 3.72 -3.41 -29.44
C LEU A 624 2.61 -4.44 -29.64
N MET A 625 2.78 -5.36 -30.59
CA MET A 625 1.78 -6.39 -30.89
C MET A 625 1.55 -7.35 -29.71
N LYS A 626 2.62 -7.68 -28.95
CA LYS A 626 2.48 -8.42 -27.69
C LYS A 626 1.67 -7.64 -26.65
N ASN A 627 1.88 -6.34 -26.55
CA ASN A 627 1.13 -5.49 -25.63
C ASN A 627 -0.36 -5.41 -26.00
N LEU A 628 -0.68 -5.34 -27.29
CA LEU A 628 -2.05 -5.25 -27.80
C LEU A 628 -2.78 -6.60 -27.85
N TYR A 629 -2.14 -7.72 -27.50
CA TYR A 629 -2.66 -9.08 -27.66
C TYR A 629 -4.07 -9.31 -27.07
N ASN A 630 -4.40 -8.63 -25.97
CA ASN A 630 -5.71 -8.79 -25.31
C ASN A 630 -6.86 -8.06 -26.04
N LEU A 631 -6.58 -7.24 -27.05
CA LEU A 631 -7.59 -6.51 -27.83
C LEU A 631 -8.22 -7.42 -28.89
N LYS A 632 -9.18 -8.24 -28.46
CA LYS A 632 -9.81 -9.27 -29.30
C LYS A 632 -10.66 -8.72 -30.45
N PHE A 633 -11.08 -7.45 -30.38
CA PHE A 633 -11.90 -6.80 -31.40
C PHE A 633 -11.14 -5.77 -32.25
N LEU A 634 -9.81 -5.65 -32.09
CA LEU A 634 -9.04 -4.69 -32.86
C LEU A 634 -8.94 -5.14 -34.33
N GLU A 635 -9.59 -4.38 -35.21
CA GLU A 635 -9.71 -4.63 -36.65
C GLU A 635 -8.67 -3.85 -37.46
N LYS A 636 -8.35 -2.63 -37.01
CA LYS A 636 -7.45 -1.70 -37.70
C LYS A 636 -6.44 -1.08 -36.75
N LEU A 637 -5.18 -1.11 -37.16
CA LEU A 637 -4.06 -0.49 -36.44
C LEU A 637 -3.28 0.42 -37.39
N ASP A 638 -3.14 1.69 -37.05
CA ASP A 638 -2.24 2.60 -37.77
C ASP A 638 -1.00 2.89 -36.93
N VAL A 639 0.17 2.48 -37.43
CA VAL A 639 1.48 2.72 -36.81
C VAL A 639 2.42 3.40 -37.80
N SER A 640 1.86 4.08 -38.81
CA SER A 640 2.64 4.84 -39.80
C SER A 640 3.53 5.90 -39.16
N LYS A 641 4.60 6.30 -39.86
CA LYS A 641 5.55 7.33 -39.38
C LYS A 641 6.21 6.99 -38.03
N ASN A 642 6.48 5.72 -37.76
CA ASN A 642 7.24 5.24 -36.61
C ASN A 642 8.47 4.43 -37.07
N VAL A 643 9.43 4.20 -36.19
CA VAL A 643 10.67 3.43 -36.48
C VAL A 643 10.50 1.98 -36.02
N LEU A 644 9.53 1.27 -36.60
CA LEU A 644 8.96 -0.01 -36.11
C LEU A 644 9.91 -1.22 -35.98
N LEU A 645 11.13 -1.15 -36.51
CA LEU A 645 12.11 -2.24 -36.55
C LEU A 645 13.49 -1.76 -36.04
N ASP A 646 14.25 -2.59 -35.33
CA ASP A 646 15.65 -2.30 -35.04
C ASP A 646 16.47 -2.35 -36.35
N ILE A 647 17.40 -1.41 -36.55
CA ILE A 647 18.17 -1.28 -37.79
C ILE A 647 19.04 -2.52 -38.10
N ASN A 648 19.31 -3.34 -37.07
CA ASN A 648 20.11 -4.56 -37.19
C ASN A 648 19.28 -5.84 -37.47
N GLU A 649 17.94 -5.75 -37.43
CA GLU A 649 17.06 -6.90 -37.63
C GLU A 649 16.76 -7.14 -39.12
N ASP A 650 16.74 -8.41 -39.52
CA ASP A 650 16.41 -8.84 -40.88
C ASP A 650 14.91 -9.11 -41.00
N LEU A 651 14.25 -8.49 -41.99
CA LEU A 651 12.82 -8.64 -42.23
C LEU A 651 12.41 -10.08 -42.60
N ASP A 652 13.35 -10.94 -43.00
CA ASP A 652 13.06 -12.36 -43.24
C ASP A 652 12.89 -13.20 -41.97
N LYS A 653 13.38 -12.70 -40.83
CA LYS A 653 13.23 -13.34 -39.52
C LYS A 653 12.29 -12.57 -38.59
N PHE A 654 11.65 -11.52 -39.11
CA PHE A 654 10.81 -10.63 -38.32
C PHE A 654 9.41 -11.21 -38.16
N GLU A 655 9.08 -11.61 -36.93
CA GLU A 655 7.78 -12.17 -36.56
C GLU A 655 7.15 -11.36 -35.43
N PHE A 656 5.82 -11.25 -35.44
CA PHE A 656 5.05 -10.62 -34.37
C PHE A 656 3.74 -11.38 -34.11
N VAL A 657 3.17 -11.18 -32.93
CA VAL A 657 1.93 -11.85 -32.51
C VAL A 657 0.77 -11.38 -33.37
N ILE A 658 -0.02 -12.31 -33.90
CA ILE A 658 -1.18 -12.00 -34.74
C ILE A 658 -2.43 -11.89 -33.86
N LEU A 659 -3.12 -10.75 -33.95
CA LEU A 659 -4.39 -10.54 -33.27
C LEU A 659 -5.53 -11.22 -34.07
N PRO A 660 -6.56 -11.79 -33.41
CA PRO A 660 -7.54 -12.67 -34.04
C PRO A 660 -8.28 -12.02 -35.22
N VAL A 661 -8.82 -10.81 -35.02
CA VAL A 661 -9.65 -10.10 -36.01
C VAL A 661 -8.95 -8.91 -36.65
N LEU A 662 -7.64 -8.75 -36.41
CA LEU A 662 -6.86 -7.66 -37.00
C LEU A 662 -6.73 -7.92 -38.49
N ASN A 663 -7.30 -7.01 -39.28
CA ASN A 663 -7.44 -7.12 -40.73
C ASN A 663 -6.50 -6.15 -41.45
N GLU A 664 -6.25 -4.98 -40.88
CA GLU A 664 -5.45 -3.92 -41.53
C GLU A 664 -4.41 -3.33 -40.56
N ILE A 665 -3.15 -3.29 -40.99
CA ILE A 665 -2.06 -2.57 -40.31
C ILE A 665 -1.44 -1.56 -41.27
N HIS A 666 -1.63 -0.27 -40.99
CA HIS A 666 -0.99 0.80 -41.76
C HIS A 666 0.43 1.05 -41.23
N ILE A 667 1.43 0.81 -42.09
CA ILE A 667 2.86 0.94 -41.75
C ILE A 667 3.57 1.97 -42.64
N SER A 668 2.81 2.82 -43.33
CA SER A 668 3.37 3.81 -44.28
C SER A 668 4.39 4.72 -43.60
N ASP A 669 5.40 5.18 -44.35
CA ASP A 669 6.47 6.06 -43.84
C ASP A 669 7.23 5.49 -42.61
N SER A 670 7.20 4.17 -42.40
CA SER A 670 8.04 3.48 -41.41
C SER A 670 9.29 2.89 -42.05
N ASN A 671 10.27 2.54 -41.23
CA ASN A 671 11.45 1.82 -41.72
C ASN A 671 11.13 0.42 -42.28
N ILE A 672 10.09 -0.27 -41.79
CA ILE A 672 9.58 -1.51 -42.41
C ILE A 672 9.04 -1.23 -43.81
N SER A 673 8.24 -0.17 -43.97
CA SER A 673 7.70 0.23 -45.28
C SER A 673 8.80 0.62 -46.27
N LEU A 674 9.86 1.30 -45.82
CA LEU A 674 11.02 1.61 -46.65
C LEU A 674 11.73 0.32 -47.11
N LEU A 675 11.99 -0.62 -46.21
CA LEU A 675 12.60 -1.91 -46.55
C LEU A 675 11.75 -2.71 -47.55
N LEU A 676 10.44 -2.76 -47.38
CA LEU A 676 9.51 -3.44 -48.30
C LEU A 676 9.44 -2.80 -49.69
N ASN A 677 9.69 -1.50 -49.79
CA ASN A 677 9.66 -0.77 -51.06
C ASN A 677 11.03 -0.72 -51.77
N GLU A 678 12.14 -0.83 -51.02
CA GLU A 678 13.49 -0.71 -51.59
C GLU A 678 14.18 -2.07 -51.75
N LYS A 679 14.30 -2.83 -50.66
CA LYS A 679 15.09 -4.07 -50.59
C LYS A 679 14.26 -5.34 -50.79
N TYR A 680 13.02 -5.37 -50.31
CA TYR A 680 12.12 -6.54 -50.34
C TYR A 680 10.91 -6.31 -51.27
N LYS A 681 11.14 -5.80 -52.49
CA LYS A 681 10.07 -5.46 -53.45
C LYS A 681 9.20 -6.66 -53.84
N ASP A 682 9.83 -7.83 -53.97
CA ASP A 682 9.17 -9.09 -54.35
C ASP A 682 8.53 -9.80 -53.14
N LYS A 683 8.66 -9.24 -51.92
CA LYS A 683 7.99 -9.75 -50.73
C LYS A 683 6.53 -9.29 -50.75
N HIS A 684 5.63 -10.24 -50.99
CA HIS A 684 4.19 -10.02 -51.08
C HIS A 684 3.47 -10.32 -49.77
N GLU A 685 4.12 -10.98 -48.82
CA GLU A 685 3.56 -11.34 -47.51
C GLU A 685 4.56 -11.02 -46.39
N LEU A 686 4.04 -10.57 -45.25
CA LEU A 686 4.77 -10.42 -44.00
C LEU A 686 3.96 -11.09 -42.87
N ASN A 687 4.53 -12.12 -42.25
CA ASN A 687 3.80 -13.06 -41.40
C ASN A 687 2.59 -13.65 -42.14
N THR A 688 1.36 -13.30 -41.73
CA THR A 688 0.12 -13.78 -42.35
C THR A 688 -0.64 -12.66 -43.08
N PHE A 689 0.02 -11.54 -43.38
CA PHE A 689 -0.61 -10.39 -44.00
C PHE A 689 0.00 -10.12 -45.38
N ASP A 690 -0.85 -9.81 -46.34
CA ASP A 690 -0.45 -9.36 -47.67
C ASP A 690 0.09 -7.94 -47.60
N VAL A 691 1.18 -7.69 -48.31
CA VAL A 691 1.80 -6.38 -48.45
C VAL A 691 1.13 -5.63 -49.60
N VAL A 692 0.13 -4.83 -49.28
CA VAL A 692 -0.62 -4.00 -50.24
C VAL A 692 0.07 -2.65 -50.40
N ARG A 693 0.46 -2.33 -51.63
CA ARG A 693 1.12 -1.07 -52.01
C ARG A 693 0.16 -0.23 -52.87
N THR A 694 -0.37 0.87 -52.32
CA THR A 694 -1.30 1.76 -53.04
C THR A 694 -0.84 3.21 -52.94
N ASN A 695 -0.59 3.86 -54.08
CA ASN A 695 -0.20 5.28 -54.15
C ASN A 695 0.94 5.69 -53.19
N GLY A 696 1.96 4.84 -53.06
CA GLY A 696 3.11 5.08 -52.16
C GLY A 696 2.86 4.72 -50.68
N LYS A 697 1.62 4.36 -50.31
CA LYS A 697 1.29 3.83 -48.99
C LYS A 697 1.48 2.32 -48.95
N VAL A 698 1.94 1.83 -47.80
CA VAL A 698 2.07 0.40 -47.51
C VAL A 698 1.15 0.04 -46.35
N THR A 699 0.31 -0.96 -46.59
CA THR A 699 -0.62 -1.56 -45.63
C THR A 699 -0.41 -3.07 -45.62
N LEU A 700 -0.41 -3.67 -44.44
CA LEU A 700 -0.49 -5.12 -44.27
C LEU A 700 -1.96 -5.48 -44.12
N ALA A 701 -2.52 -6.26 -45.04
CA ALA A 701 -3.93 -6.61 -45.05
C ALA A 701 -4.14 -8.12 -45.08
N LYS A 702 -5.16 -8.64 -44.38
CA LYS A 702 -5.64 -10.01 -44.62
C LYS A 702 -6.63 -9.99 -45.79
N VAL A 703 -6.47 -10.90 -46.76
CA VAL A 703 -7.51 -11.13 -47.75
C VAL A 703 -8.75 -11.62 -47.01
N PRO A 704 -9.95 -11.06 -47.25
CA PRO A 704 -11.17 -11.68 -46.77
C PRO A 704 -11.21 -13.09 -47.34
N GLU A 705 -11.22 -14.12 -46.49
CA GLU A 705 -11.71 -15.42 -46.92
C GLU A 705 -13.14 -15.15 -47.40
N LEU A 706 -13.35 -15.14 -48.72
CA LEU A 706 -14.66 -15.32 -49.30
C LEU A 706 -15.14 -16.65 -48.71
N GLU A 707 -15.97 -16.58 -47.67
CA GLU A 707 -16.80 -17.70 -47.26
C GLU A 707 -17.38 -18.23 -48.56
N SER A 708 -16.95 -19.44 -48.93
CA SER A 708 -17.56 -20.16 -50.01
C SER A 708 -19.02 -20.30 -49.62
N ILE A 709 -19.86 -19.45 -50.23
CA ILE A 709 -21.30 -19.62 -50.31
C ILE A 709 -21.47 -20.95 -51.06
N ALA A 710 -21.43 -22.04 -50.31
CA ALA A 710 -21.93 -23.32 -50.75
C ALA A 710 -23.45 -23.25 -50.56
N LEU A 711 -24.13 -23.25 -51.70
CA LEU A 711 -25.59 -23.34 -51.90
C LEU A 711 -26.30 -24.30 -50.94
#